data_AF-A0A929CPN5-F1
#
_entry.id   AF-A0A929CPN5-F1
#
_cell.length_a   1.000
_cell.length_b   1.000
_cell.length_c   1.000
_cell.angle_alpha   90.00
_cell.angle_beta   90.00
_cell.angle_gamma   90.00
#
_symmetry.space_group_name_H-M   'P 1'
#
loop_
_entity.id
_entity.type
_entity.pdbx_description
1 polymer ?
#
loop_
_entity_poly.entity_id
_entity_poly.type
_entity_poly.pdbx_seq_one_letter_code
_entity_poly.pdbx_strand_id
1 'polypeptide(L)'
;MKLSVIIVNYNVKHFLEQCLLSVRKAIKETAVEVFVVDNNSVDGSVRMIRQKFPEVHLIANTENKGFAMANNQGIRKSKGEYVLLLNPDTVVEDDTFRKIISFMDEHPEAGGLGVKMINGKGNFLPESKRGLPTPDVAFYKIFGLSGLFPRSKTFGKYHLGFLDKDQVHQVDILSGAFMLLRKSVLDKTGLLDEAFFMYGEDIDLSYRIIKAGYKNYYYPGTRIIHYKGESTKKGSLNYVMLFYNAMVVFAKKHFPTKNARLFSFLINIAIYIRASLAILNRFFSKALLPLLDIILLFAGIYFIKEYWEQHVIFPGGGHYPIEFITIAVPVYIFIWLFSVFLSGGYDRPIRLIKIFQGIVIGTIFILVIYALLSESYRFSRAIIIMGATWGLVSMAGIRLLLHMFNIKISKIGTEKNKRFIIIGEKDEAERVATLLRKTYIHPSFLGLVHSSGNSGKNNGFIGNLDQIKDIIFIYKISEVIFCSKNLSHQVIIDKMSELQNANVDFKIAPEDSLSIIGSNSINTSGDLYTIDINSIADQRNKRNKRFIDIIVSLLLLVFYPVNVFLIKNPLGLFKNILSVLFGQKSWVGYYNDSDTETKHLPLIRKGILYPIDAFPNKTISKETREWLNLVYARDYKFSTDLNILYRSYKNLGRSK
;
A
#
# COMPACT_ATOMS: atom_id res chain seq x y z
N MET A 1 21.72 -27.78 17.14
CA MET A 1 21.23 -26.54 16.50
C MET A 1 20.98 -25.53 17.61
N LYS A 2 21.49 -24.30 17.53
CA LYS A 2 21.35 -23.32 18.62
C LYS A 2 20.11 -22.44 18.42
N LEU A 3 19.84 -22.02 17.19
CA LEU A 3 18.71 -21.16 16.84
C LEU A 3 17.94 -21.69 15.64
N SER A 4 16.61 -21.65 15.69
CA SER A 4 15.75 -21.84 14.53
C SER A 4 14.97 -20.57 14.25
N VAL A 5 15.13 -20.01 13.05
CA VAL A 5 14.40 -18.82 12.60
C VAL A 5 13.19 -19.27 11.79
N ILE A 6 12.00 -18.78 12.15
CA ILE A 6 10.75 -19.12 11.48
C ILE A 6 10.13 -17.84 10.94
N ILE A 7 9.93 -17.81 9.63
CA ILE A 7 9.37 -16.67 8.90
C ILE A 7 8.09 -17.12 8.22
N VAL A 8 6.96 -16.49 8.56
CA VAL A 8 5.68 -16.70 7.87
C VAL A 8 5.55 -15.66 6.76
N ASN A 9 5.43 -16.11 5.51
CA ASN A 9 5.35 -15.24 4.34
C ASN A 9 3.94 -15.22 3.72
N TYR A 10 3.47 -14.04 3.32
CA TYR A 10 2.26 -13.87 2.53
C TYR A 10 2.33 -12.63 1.63
N ASN A 11 2.55 -12.82 0.34
CA ASN A 11 2.52 -11.76 -0.69
C ASN A 11 3.48 -10.58 -0.47
N VAL A 12 4.69 -10.83 0.06
CA VAL A 12 5.71 -9.81 0.30
C VAL A 12 7.11 -10.22 -0.18
N LYS A 13 7.21 -10.84 -1.36
CA LYS A 13 8.45 -11.37 -1.99
C LYS A 13 9.68 -10.49 -1.81
N HIS A 14 9.58 -9.20 -2.12
CA HIS A 14 10.73 -8.29 -2.08
C HIS A 14 11.21 -8.03 -0.65
N PHE A 15 10.29 -7.83 0.28
CA PHE A 15 10.62 -7.71 1.70
C PHE A 15 11.19 -9.01 2.25
N LEU A 16 10.60 -10.16 1.90
CA LEU A 16 11.09 -11.48 2.28
C LEU A 16 12.52 -11.72 1.78
N GLU A 17 12.81 -11.37 0.52
CA GLU A 17 14.15 -11.48 -0.06
C GLU A 17 15.15 -10.66 0.77
N GLN A 18 14.82 -9.41 1.11
CA GLN A 18 15.68 -8.56 1.93
C GLN A 18 15.85 -9.11 3.36
N CYS A 19 14.77 -9.61 3.96
CA CYS A 19 14.79 -10.24 5.28
C CYS A 19 15.75 -11.44 5.27
N LEU A 20 15.59 -12.36 4.31
CA LEU A 20 16.44 -13.54 4.18
C LEU A 20 17.92 -13.19 3.92
N LEU A 21 18.21 -12.14 3.13
CA LEU A 21 19.57 -11.64 2.97
C LEU A 21 20.16 -11.13 4.29
N SER A 22 19.38 -10.39 5.09
CA SER A 22 19.84 -9.92 6.41
C SER A 22 20.03 -11.07 7.40
N VAL A 23 19.13 -12.05 7.40
CA VAL A 23 19.24 -13.28 8.20
C VAL A 23 20.49 -14.05 7.82
N ARG A 24 20.73 -14.27 6.51
CA ARG A 24 21.94 -14.96 6.02
C ARG A 24 23.22 -14.26 6.47
N LYS A 25 23.27 -12.92 6.45
CA LYS A 25 24.42 -12.15 6.96
C LYS A 25 24.58 -12.24 8.49
N ALA A 26 23.49 -12.36 9.24
CA ALA A 26 23.50 -12.48 10.69
C ALA A 26 23.88 -13.90 11.19
N ILE A 27 23.83 -14.92 10.32
CA ILE A 27 24.33 -16.26 10.61
C ILE A 27 25.86 -16.22 10.57
N LYS A 28 26.48 -16.03 11.75
CA LYS A 28 27.94 -16.09 11.93
C LYS A 28 28.25 -17.03 13.10
N GLU A 29 29.10 -18.03 12.83
CA GLU A 29 29.71 -18.93 13.84
C GLU A 29 28.72 -19.75 14.69
N THR A 30 27.41 -19.64 14.43
CA THR A 30 26.34 -20.27 15.19
C THR A 30 25.56 -21.23 14.30
N ALA A 31 25.23 -22.42 14.83
CA ALA A 31 24.34 -23.34 14.15
C ALA A 31 22.91 -22.76 14.13
N VAL A 32 22.52 -22.21 12.97
CA VAL A 32 21.19 -21.65 12.70
C VAL A 32 20.51 -22.40 11.56
N GLU A 33 19.24 -22.71 11.71
CA GLU A 33 18.38 -23.18 10.62
C GLU A 33 17.25 -22.17 10.36
N VAL A 34 16.82 -22.07 9.11
CA VAL A 34 15.81 -21.09 8.68
C VAL A 34 14.65 -21.81 8.01
N PHE A 35 13.45 -21.58 8.53
CA PHE A 35 12.20 -22.04 7.95
C PHE A 35 11.43 -20.86 7.37
N VAL A 36 10.94 -21.02 6.14
CA VAL A 36 9.93 -20.12 5.58
C VAL A 36 8.65 -20.90 5.37
N VAL A 37 7.58 -20.46 6.03
CA VAL A 37 6.23 -21.00 5.85
C VAL A 37 5.44 -20.04 4.97
N ASP A 38 5.29 -20.40 3.70
CA ASP A 38 4.57 -19.59 2.73
C ASP A 38 3.07 -19.91 2.78
N ASN A 39 2.25 -18.91 3.09
CA ASN A 39 0.80 -19.02 3.25
C ASN A 39 0.05 -18.85 1.92
N ASN A 40 0.47 -19.58 0.89
CA ASN A 40 -0.08 -19.52 -0.46
C ASN A 40 0.11 -18.13 -1.11
N SER A 41 1.35 -17.66 -1.13
CA SER A 41 1.72 -16.39 -1.76
C SER A 41 1.64 -16.47 -3.27
N VAL A 42 1.21 -15.36 -3.85
CA VAL A 42 0.92 -15.22 -5.26
C VAL A 42 1.75 -14.12 -5.95
N ASP A 43 2.98 -13.94 -5.49
CA ASP A 43 3.91 -12.90 -5.98
C ASP A 43 5.24 -13.50 -6.45
N GLY A 44 5.31 -14.82 -6.55
CA GLY A 44 6.52 -15.56 -6.88
C GLY A 44 7.51 -15.76 -5.72
N SER A 45 7.09 -15.53 -4.46
CA SER A 45 7.91 -15.78 -3.26
C SER A 45 8.49 -17.20 -3.23
N VAL A 46 7.65 -18.22 -3.43
CA VAL A 46 8.07 -19.64 -3.43
C VAL A 46 9.15 -19.92 -4.47
N ARG A 47 8.99 -19.40 -5.69
CA ARG A 47 9.99 -19.55 -6.75
C ARG A 47 11.30 -18.84 -6.38
N MET A 48 11.21 -17.63 -5.82
CA MET A 48 12.37 -16.86 -5.37
C MET A 48 13.16 -17.61 -4.31
N ILE A 49 12.49 -18.17 -3.30
CA ILE A 49 13.14 -18.95 -2.23
C ILE A 49 13.88 -20.16 -2.83
N ARG A 50 13.21 -20.96 -3.66
CA ARG A 50 13.83 -22.14 -4.29
C ARG A 50 15.07 -21.82 -5.13
N GLN A 51 15.10 -20.65 -5.78
CA GLN A 51 16.19 -20.24 -6.66
C GLN A 51 17.34 -19.57 -5.92
N LYS A 52 17.05 -18.69 -4.96
CA LYS A 52 18.05 -17.82 -4.30
C LYS A 52 18.44 -18.26 -2.90
N PHE A 53 17.61 -19.06 -2.24
CA PHE A 53 17.78 -19.51 -0.85
C PHE A 53 17.54 -21.02 -0.71
N PRO A 54 18.26 -21.89 -1.47
CA PRO A 54 18.07 -23.34 -1.43
C PRO A 54 18.36 -23.95 -0.05
N GLU A 55 19.11 -23.24 0.81
CA GLU A 55 19.41 -23.65 2.18
C GLU A 55 18.22 -23.47 3.15
N VAL A 56 17.17 -22.73 2.75
CA VAL A 56 15.99 -22.47 3.59
C VAL A 56 14.99 -23.63 3.51
N HIS A 57 14.51 -24.08 4.66
CA HIS A 57 13.45 -25.07 4.76
C HIS A 57 12.09 -24.46 4.41
N LEU A 58 11.68 -24.60 3.15
CA LEU A 58 10.40 -24.08 2.66
C LEU A 58 9.22 -25.02 2.96
N ILE A 59 8.19 -24.49 3.60
CA ILE A 59 6.86 -25.12 3.75
C ILE A 59 5.87 -24.26 2.96
N ALA A 60 5.44 -24.73 1.78
CA ALA A 60 4.46 -24.02 0.96
C ALA A 60 3.04 -24.56 1.24
N ASN A 61 2.20 -23.78 1.90
CA ASN A 61 0.80 -24.11 2.13
C ASN A 61 -0.03 -23.87 0.86
N THR A 62 -1.12 -24.63 0.70
CA THR A 62 -2.09 -24.49 -0.40
C THR A 62 -3.17 -23.43 -0.12
N GLU A 63 -3.24 -22.94 1.13
CA GLU A 63 -4.15 -21.90 1.60
C GLU A 63 -3.47 -21.01 2.65
N ASN A 64 -4.08 -19.86 2.96
CA ASN A 64 -3.58 -18.99 4.01
C ASN A 64 -4.06 -19.47 5.38
N LYS A 65 -3.15 -20.08 6.14
CA LYS A 65 -3.41 -20.67 7.46
C LYS A 65 -3.39 -19.66 8.63
N GLY A 66 -3.13 -18.38 8.35
CA GLY A 66 -2.92 -17.38 9.39
C GLY A 66 -1.53 -17.48 10.03
N PHE A 67 -1.27 -16.62 11.01
CA PHE A 67 0.06 -16.46 11.61
C PHE A 67 0.39 -17.55 12.62
N ALA A 68 -0.53 -17.87 13.55
CA ALA A 68 -0.28 -18.86 14.61
C ALA A 68 -0.03 -20.26 14.04
N MET A 69 -0.96 -20.76 13.21
CA MET A 69 -0.87 -22.10 12.63
C MET A 69 0.35 -22.25 11.72
N ALA A 70 0.68 -21.23 10.90
CA ALA A 70 1.87 -21.26 10.04
C ALA A 70 3.17 -21.27 10.85
N ASN A 71 3.30 -20.43 11.88
CA ASN A 71 4.46 -20.49 12.78
C ASN A 71 4.57 -21.87 13.44
N ASN A 72 3.48 -22.42 13.97
CA ASN A 72 3.49 -23.73 14.60
C ASN A 72 3.96 -24.86 13.65
N GLN A 73 3.68 -24.78 12.33
CA GLN A 73 4.23 -25.73 11.36
C GLN A 73 5.78 -25.69 11.32
N GLY A 74 6.37 -24.49 11.39
CA GLY A 74 7.81 -24.31 11.52
C GLY A 74 8.34 -24.80 12.87
N ILE A 75 7.68 -24.42 13.99
CA ILE A 75 8.15 -24.73 15.35
C ILE A 75 8.17 -26.23 15.62
N ARG A 76 7.24 -26.98 15.04
CA ARG A 76 7.19 -28.44 15.17
C ARG A 76 8.35 -29.13 14.44
N LYS A 77 8.91 -28.50 13.40
CA LYS A 77 10.05 -29.03 12.63
C LYS A 77 11.41 -28.51 13.10
N SER A 78 11.42 -27.39 13.83
CA SER A 78 12.63 -26.76 14.35
C SER A 78 13.33 -27.61 15.42
N LYS A 79 14.66 -27.60 15.43
CA LYS A 79 15.55 -28.33 16.33
C LYS A 79 16.41 -27.40 17.22
N GLY A 80 16.26 -26.09 17.08
CA GLY A 80 17.00 -25.09 17.84
C GLY A 80 16.63 -25.07 19.31
N GLU A 81 17.62 -24.82 20.16
CA GLU A 81 17.41 -24.53 21.59
C GLU A 81 16.57 -23.26 21.78
N TYR A 82 16.75 -22.29 20.89
CA TYR A 82 15.93 -21.10 20.77
C TYR A 82 15.16 -21.09 19.46
N VAL A 83 13.95 -20.55 19.49
CA VAL A 83 13.07 -20.38 18.33
C VAL A 83 12.80 -18.88 18.16
N LEU A 84 13.17 -18.31 17.03
CA LEU A 84 12.89 -16.93 16.67
C LEU A 84 11.73 -16.87 15.68
N LEU A 85 10.62 -16.27 16.08
CA LEU A 85 9.58 -15.85 15.15
C LEU A 85 9.99 -14.49 14.58
N LEU A 86 10.10 -14.41 13.25
CA LEU A 86 10.57 -13.23 12.54
C LEU A 86 9.60 -12.89 11.41
N ASN A 87 9.15 -11.64 11.36
CA ASN A 87 8.31 -11.17 10.26
C ASN A 87 9.11 -11.02 8.95
N PRO A 88 8.49 -11.27 7.79
CA PRO A 88 9.14 -11.17 6.48
C PRO A 88 9.46 -9.73 6.06
N ASP A 89 8.85 -8.73 6.69
CA ASP A 89 9.08 -7.29 6.47
C ASP A 89 10.06 -6.69 7.49
N THR A 90 11.09 -7.46 7.84
CA THR A 90 12.14 -7.06 8.79
C THR A 90 13.54 -7.10 8.20
N VAL A 91 14.46 -6.36 8.82
CA VAL A 91 15.91 -6.41 8.57
C VAL A 91 16.62 -6.48 9.90
N VAL A 92 17.44 -7.52 10.10
CA VAL A 92 18.22 -7.70 11.32
C VAL A 92 19.64 -7.13 11.18
N GLU A 93 20.24 -6.69 12.27
CA GLU A 93 21.67 -6.35 12.32
C GLU A 93 22.54 -7.60 12.16
N ASP A 94 23.75 -7.42 11.61
CA ASP A 94 24.67 -8.51 11.26
C ASP A 94 25.19 -9.32 12.46
N ASP A 95 25.01 -8.85 13.70
CA ASP A 95 25.39 -9.57 14.92
C ASP A 95 24.20 -9.85 15.87
N THR A 96 22.96 -9.66 15.37
CA THR A 96 21.72 -9.85 16.11
C THR A 96 21.68 -11.22 16.79
N PHE A 97 21.93 -12.29 16.04
CA PHE A 97 21.77 -13.67 16.54
C PHE A 97 22.75 -14.00 17.65
N ARG A 98 24.01 -13.56 17.54
CA ARG A 98 25.01 -13.73 18.60
C ARG A 98 24.57 -13.02 19.89
N LYS A 99 24.15 -11.76 19.78
CA LYS A 99 23.76 -10.94 20.95
C LYS A 99 22.53 -11.48 21.67
N ILE A 100 21.48 -11.85 20.93
CA ILE A 100 20.25 -12.37 21.54
C ILE A 100 20.46 -13.75 22.18
N ILE A 101 21.32 -14.59 21.60
CA ILE A 101 21.65 -15.90 22.16
C ILE A 101 22.46 -15.71 23.45
N SER A 102 23.50 -14.86 23.45
CA SER A 102 24.29 -14.55 24.66
C SER A 102 23.39 -14.06 25.79
N PHE A 103 22.48 -13.12 25.49
CA PHE A 103 21.54 -12.60 26.47
C PHE A 103 20.66 -13.71 27.05
N MET A 104 20.11 -14.59 26.22
CA MET A 104 19.27 -15.69 26.71
C MET A 104 20.08 -16.73 27.50
N ASP A 105 21.31 -17.03 27.11
CA ASP A 105 22.17 -17.97 27.85
C ASP A 105 22.54 -17.41 29.24
N GLU A 106 22.74 -16.09 29.34
CA GLU A 106 23.00 -15.38 30.61
C GLU A 106 21.76 -15.21 31.51
N HIS A 107 20.54 -15.37 30.96
CA HIS A 107 19.28 -15.20 31.69
C HIS A 107 18.41 -16.46 31.60
N PRO A 108 18.69 -17.50 32.41
CA PRO A 108 17.94 -18.76 32.38
C PRO A 108 16.43 -18.61 32.67
N GLU A 109 16.04 -17.57 33.41
CA GLU A 109 14.65 -17.24 33.72
C GLU A 109 13.90 -16.55 32.56
N ALA A 110 14.63 -16.11 31.52
CA ALA A 110 14.03 -15.56 30.32
C ALA A 110 13.32 -16.68 29.52
N GLY A 111 12.00 -16.55 29.39
CA GLY A 111 11.19 -17.39 28.51
C GLY A 111 11.06 -16.83 27.09
N GLY A 112 11.10 -15.50 26.97
CA GLY A 112 11.10 -14.83 25.68
C GLY A 112 11.85 -13.50 25.67
N LEU A 113 12.27 -13.09 24.48
CA LEU A 113 13.01 -11.86 24.23
C LEU A 113 12.49 -11.16 22.97
N GLY A 114 12.22 -9.86 23.08
CA GLY A 114 11.97 -8.94 21.98
C GLY A 114 13.08 -7.90 21.89
N VAL A 115 13.17 -7.22 20.75
CA VAL A 115 14.25 -6.26 20.48
C VAL A 115 13.74 -4.86 20.14
N LYS A 116 14.66 -3.90 20.10
CA LYS A 116 14.40 -2.54 19.65
C LYS A 116 14.08 -2.53 18.15
N MET A 117 12.89 -2.07 17.81
CA MET A 117 12.44 -1.96 16.43
C MET A 117 12.42 -0.48 16.02
N ILE A 118 12.85 -0.22 14.79
CA ILE A 118 12.66 1.06 14.11
C ILE A 118 11.83 0.86 12.84
N ASN A 119 11.15 1.90 12.39
CA ASN A 119 10.45 1.87 11.10
C ASN A 119 11.38 2.22 9.94
N GLY A 120 10.88 2.16 8.71
CA GLY A 120 11.59 2.60 7.50
C GLY A 120 12.04 4.06 7.48
N LYS A 121 11.71 4.85 8.51
CA LYS A 121 12.14 6.25 8.71
C LYS A 121 13.17 6.43 9.83
N GLY A 122 13.70 5.35 10.39
CA GLY A 122 14.63 5.43 11.53
C GLY A 122 13.96 5.69 12.89
N ASN A 123 12.64 5.89 12.92
CA ASN A 123 11.94 6.20 14.17
C ASN A 123 11.67 4.93 14.98
N PHE A 124 11.86 5.01 16.29
CA PHE A 124 11.52 3.94 17.23
C PHE A 124 10.04 3.53 17.11
N LEU A 125 9.79 2.22 17.13
CA LEU A 125 8.46 1.62 17.12
C LEU A 125 8.04 1.28 18.56
N PRO A 126 7.04 1.98 19.14
CA PRO A 126 6.62 1.74 20.51
C PRO A 126 6.13 0.31 20.79
N GLU A 127 5.65 -0.41 19.77
CA GLU A 127 5.28 -1.82 19.89
C GLU A 127 6.43 -2.77 20.26
N SER A 128 7.69 -2.29 20.24
CA SER A 128 8.83 -2.99 20.83
C SER A 128 8.64 -3.38 22.29
N LYS A 129 7.82 -2.63 23.03
CA LYS A 129 7.54 -2.85 24.44
C LYS A 129 6.04 -2.74 24.66
N ARG A 130 5.39 -3.78 25.15
CA ARG A 130 3.96 -3.75 25.45
C ARG A 130 3.67 -4.22 26.86
N GLY A 131 2.72 -3.55 27.49
CA GLY A 131 2.08 -4.01 28.72
C GLY A 131 0.93 -4.98 28.41
N LEU A 132 0.51 -5.74 29.41
CA LEU A 132 -0.64 -6.62 29.32
C LEU A 132 -1.90 -5.79 28.98
N PRO A 133 -2.69 -6.14 27.94
CA PRO A 133 -3.88 -5.39 27.57
C PRO A 133 -5.06 -5.73 28.51
N THR A 134 -4.95 -5.34 29.77
CA THR A 134 -6.06 -5.38 30.74
C THR A 134 -7.20 -4.45 30.31
N PRO A 135 -8.41 -4.61 30.87
CA PRO A 135 -9.56 -3.77 30.54
C PRO A 135 -9.30 -2.26 30.57
N ASP A 136 -8.62 -1.77 31.60
CA ASP A 136 -8.24 -0.36 31.74
C ASP A 136 -7.20 0.06 30.67
N VAL A 137 -6.20 -0.76 30.41
CA VAL A 137 -5.16 -0.48 29.39
C VAL A 137 -5.75 -0.43 27.99
N ALA A 138 -6.65 -1.36 27.65
CA ALA A 138 -7.35 -1.37 26.38
C ALA A 138 -8.25 -0.12 26.25
N PHE A 139 -8.95 0.26 27.31
CA PHE A 139 -9.76 1.48 27.36
C PHE A 139 -8.90 2.73 27.06
N TYR A 140 -7.77 2.91 27.75
CA TYR A 140 -6.87 4.06 27.51
C TYR A 140 -6.36 4.10 26.06
N LYS A 141 -6.07 2.94 25.47
CA LYS A 141 -5.62 2.84 24.07
C LYS A 141 -6.71 3.20 23.07
N ILE A 142 -7.92 2.70 23.29
CA ILE A 142 -9.07 2.87 22.41
C ILE A 142 -9.49 4.35 22.34
N PHE A 143 -9.64 4.98 23.51
CA PHE A 143 -10.08 6.37 23.66
C PHE A 143 -8.95 7.40 23.44
N GLY A 144 -7.74 6.94 23.10
CA GLY A 144 -6.62 7.82 22.75
C GLY A 144 -5.84 8.42 23.92
N LEU A 145 -6.22 8.10 25.17
CA LEU A 145 -5.53 8.56 26.38
C LEU A 145 -4.06 8.11 26.40
N SER A 146 -3.74 6.91 25.91
CA SER A 146 -2.34 6.46 25.77
C SER A 146 -1.54 7.27 24.76
N GLY A 147 -2.20 7.91 23.79
CA GLY A 147 -1.57 8.80 22.82
C GLY A 147 -1.37 10.22 23.35
N LEU A 148 -2.31 10.70 24.17
CA LEU A 148 -2.23 12.01 24.83
C LEU A 148 -1.20 12.02 25.97
N PHE A 149 -1.09 10.93 26.72
CA PHE A 149 -0.22 10.83 27.90
C PHE A 149 0.74 9.62 27.82
N PRO A 150 1.64 9.57 26.82
CA PRO A 150 2.46 8.37 26.55
C PRO A 150 3.49 8.06 27.65
N ARG A 151 3.95 9.07 28.40
CA ARG A 151 4.91 8.92 29.52
C ARG A 151 4.24 8.67 30.88
N SER A 152 2.91 8.58 30.94
CA SER A 152 2.20 8.28 32.18
C SER A 152 2.33 6.79 32.53
N LYS A 153 2.68 6.47 33.79
CA LYS A 153 2.64 5.09 34.32
C LYS A 153 1.22 4.52 34.36
N THR A 154 0.19 5.35 34.26
CA THR A 154 -1.22 4.95 34.23
C THR A 154 -1.74 4.82 32.80
N PHE A 155 -1.67 5.90 32.01
CA PHE A 155 -2.28 5.94 30.67
C PHE A 155 -1.36 5.37 29.57
N GLY A 156 -0.04 5.40 29.77
CA GLY A 156 0.98 4.93 28.82
C GLY A 156 1.29 3.43 28.90
N LYS A 157 0.55 2.66 29.70
CA LYS A 157 0.81 1.22 29.97
C LYS A 157 0.85 0.34 28.72
N TYR A 158 0.03 0.62 27.71
CA TYR A 158 -0.05 -0.25 26.53
C TYR A 158 1.28 -0.36 25.76
N HIS A 159 2.03 0.74 25.61
CA HIS A 159 3.35 0.76 24.96
C HIS A 159 4.52 0.99 25.94
N LEU A 160 4.23 1.00 27.25
CA LEU A 160 5.20 1.27 28.31
C LEU A 160 6.05 2.52 28.02
N GLY A 161 5.43 3.60 27.54
CA GLY A 161 6.14 4.80 27.05
C GLY A 161 6.88 5.59 28.14
N PHE A 162 6.72 5.21 29.40
CA PHE A 162 7.48 5.70 30.55
C PHE A 162 8.80 4.96 30.76
N LEU A 163 9.05 3.84 30.08
CA LEU A 163 10.32 3.11 30.12
C LEU A 163 11.28 3.64 29.05
N ASP A 164 12.56 3.77 29.39
CA ASP A 164 13.59 4.15 28.43
C ASP A 164 13.69 3.11 27.30
N LYS A 165 13.74 3.56 26.05
CA LYS A 165 13.88 2.71 24.87
C LYS A 165 15.30 2.15 24.69
N ASP A 166 16.30 2.73 25.36
CA ASP A 166 17.71 2.35 25.21
C ASP A 166 18.22 1.50 26.39
N GLN A 167 17.32 1.06 27.28
CA GLN A 167 17.62 0.20 28.43
C GLN A 167 16.91 -1.15 28.34
N VAL A 168 17.49 -2.19 28.96
CA VAL A 168 16.86 -3.50 29.09
C VAL A 168 15.69 -3.40 30.07
N HIS A 169 14.55 -3.99 29.72
CA HIS A 169 13.37 -4.01 30.60
C HIS A 169 12.71 -5.38 30.60
N GLN A 170 12.21 -5.80 31.76
CA GLN A 170 11.17 -6.81 31.79
C GLN A 170 9.86 -6.19 31.27
N VAL A 171 9.19 -6.87 30.35
CA VAL A 171 7.93 -6.42 29.74
C VAL A 171 6.88 -7.52 29.81
N ASP A 172 5.60 -7.19 29.68
CA ASP A 172 4.57 -8.21 29.73
C ASP A 172 4.47 -8.95 28.39
N ILE A 173 4.48 -8.19 27.30
CA ILE A 173 4.09 -8.67 25.98
C ILE A 173 5.19 -8.36 24.96
N LEU A 174 5.61 -9.40 24.23
CA LEU A 174 6.53 -9.30 23.10
C LEU A 174 5.76 -9.07 21.79
N SER A 175 6.44 -8.52 20.79
CA SER A 175 5.87 -8.32 19.44
C SER A 175 6.15 -9.54 18.58
N GLY A 176 5.14 -10.10 17.92
CA GLY A 176 5.31 -11.19 16.95
C GLY A 176 6.23 -10.84 15.76
N ALA A 177 6.58 -9.57 15.55
CA ALA A 177 7.53 -9.16 14.52
C ALA A 177 8.96 -9.67 14.77
N PHE A 178 9.33 -9.81 16.05
CA PHE A 178 10.59 -10.40 16.51
C PHE A 178 10.37 -10.94 17.91
N MET A 179 10.19 -12.25 18.02
CA MET A 179 9.91 -12.94 19.27
C MET A 179 10.81 -14.16 19.38
N LEU A 180 11.91 -14.01 20.12
CA LEU A 180 12.80 -15.13 20.46
C LEU A 180 12.24 -15.86 21.68
N LEU A 181 12.21 -17.18 21.61
CA LEU A 181 11.57 -18.05 22.60
C LEU A 181 12.50 -19.18 22.98
N ARG A 182 12.61 -19.47 24.27
CA ARG A 182 13.33 -20.66 24.74
C ARG A 182 12.49 -21.91 24.47
N LYS A 183 13.04 -22.90 23.79
CA LYS A 183 12.30 -24.11 23.39
C LYS A 183 11.73 -24.86 24.60
N SER A 184 12.53 -25.02 25.67
CA SER A 184 12.09 -25.66 26.91
C SER A 184 10.95 -24.92 27.62
N VAL A 185 10.78 -23.62 27.37
CA VAL A 185 9.63 -22.85 27.88
C VAL A 185 8.42 -23.08 26.99
N LEU A 186 8.59 -23.09 25.66
CA LEU A 186 7.50 -23.43 24.72
C LEU A 186 6.93 -24.82 24.99
N ASP A 187 7.77 -25.79 25.33
CA ASP A 187 7.35 -27.15 25.66
C ASP A 187 6.46 -27.20 26.93
N LYS A 188 6.65 -26.26 27.86
CA LYS A 188 5.82 -26.10 29.08
C LYS A 188 4.56 -25.29 28.85
N THR A 189 4.66 -24.18 28.11
CA THR A 189 3.55 -23.24 27.91
C THR A 189 2.61 -23.68 26.80
N GLY A 190 3.06 -24.53 25.88
CA GLY A 190 2.44 -24.80 24.60
C GLY A 190 2.83 -23.76 23.54
N LEU A 191 2.56 -24.09 22.27
CA LEU A 191 2.89 -23.27 21.10
C LEU A 191 1.96 -22.03 20.98
N LEU A 192 1.96 -21.34 19.83
CA LEU A 192 0.97 -20.29 19.59
C LEU A 192 -0.43 -20.91 19.51
N ASP A 193 -1.40 -20.22 20.08
CA ASP A 193 -2.77 -20.73 20.11
C ASP A 193 -3.46 -20.51 18.75
N GLU A 194 -3.82 -21.60 18.09
CA GLU A 194 -4.35 -21.60 16.72
C GLU A 194 -5.78 -21.03 16.63
N ALA A 195 -6.44 -20.72 17.75
CA ALA A 195 -7.68 -19.95 17.74
C ALA A 195 -7.47 -18.49 17.29
N PHE A 196 -6.23 -18.00 17.34
CA PHE A 196 -5.85 -16.70 16.81
C PHE A 196 -5.35 -16.84 15.38
N PHE A 197 -6.13 -16.33 14.43
CA PHE A 197 -5.65 -16.22 13.05
C PHE A 197 -4.50 -15.20 12.93
N MET A 198 -4.59 -14.06 13.63
CA MET A 198 -3.57 -12.98 13.68
C MET A 198 -3.86 -11.98 14.83
N TYR A 199 -2.82 -11.29 15.33
CA TYR A 199 -2.82 -10.17 16.30
C TYR A 199 -3.07 -10.44 17.79
N GLY A 200 -3.34 -11.68 18.18
CA GLY A 200 -3.56 -12.03 19.60
C GLY A 200 -2.66 -13.14 20.11
N GLU A 201 -2.08 -13.91 19.18
CA GLU A 201 -1.24 -15.06 19.45
C GLU A 201 0.06 -14.71 20.18
N ASP A 202 0.66 -13.55 19.86
CA ASP A 202 1.88 -13.07 20.52
C ASP A 202 1.57 -12.57 21.95
N ILE A 203 0.42 -11.93 22.14
CA ILE A 203 -0.09 -11.49 23.45
C ILE A 203 -0.40 -12.71 24.34
N ASP A 204 -1.14 -13.68 23.82
CA ASP A 204 -1.51 -14.92 24.50
C ASP A 204 -0.28 -15.71 24.96
N LEU A 205 0.66 -15.97 24.03
CA LEU A 205 1.87 -16.72 24.36
C LEU A 205 2.75 -15.96 25.37
N SER A 206 2.95 -14.65 25.19
CA SER A 206 3.72 -13.83 26.14
C SER A 206 3.13 -13.92 27.56
N TYR A 207 1.80 -13.88 27.68
CA TYR A 207 1.14 -13.97 28.98
C TYR A 207 1.20 -15.39 29.58
N ARG A 208 1.11 -16.44 28.76
CA ARG A 208 1.32 -17.83 29.21
C ARG A 208 2.74 -18.07 29.72
N ILE A 209 3.76 -17.47 29.10
CA ILE A 209 5.15 -17.51 29.59
C ILE A 209 5.24 -16.95 31.01
N ILE A 210 4.62 -15.79 31.26
CA ILE A 210 4.58 -15.17 32.59
C ILE A 210 3.85 -16.05 33.59
N LYS A 211 2.69 -16.62 33.22
CA LYS A 211 1.95 -17.54 34.11
C LYS A 211 2.72 -18.81 34.46
N ALA A 212 3.63 -19.24 33.58
CA ALA A 212 4.50 -20.38 33.83
C ALA A 212 5.74 -20.03 34.70
N GLY A 213 5.84 -18.79 35.21
CA GLY A 213 6.91 -18.34 36.11
C GLY A 213 8.15 -17.79 35.40
N TYR A 214 8.11 -17.62 34.08
CA TYR A 214 9.22 -17.09 33.28
C TYR A 214 9.05 -15.59 33.00
N LYS A 215 10.13 -14.94 32.57
CA LYS A 215 10.14 -13.51 32.24
C LYS A 215 10.22 -13.27 30.73
N ASN A 216 9.55 -12.21 30.28
CA ASN A 216 9.74 -11.66 28.94
C ASN A 216 10.62 -10.41 29.03
N TYR A 217 11.61 -10.30 28.15
CA TYR A 217 12.55 -9.19 28.12
C TYR A 217 12.47 -8.38 26.84
N TYR A 218 12.60 -7.07 26.98
CA TYR A 218 12.96 -6.14 25.91
C TYR A 218 14.46 -5.88 25.97
N TYR A 219 15.16 -6.13 24.86
CA TYR A 219 16.60 -5.97 24.75
C TYR A 219 16.98 -4.99 23.63
N PRO A 220 17.55 -3.81 23.96
CA PRO A 220 17.94 -2.81 22.98
C PRO A 220 19.38 -2.97 22.45
N GLY A 221 20.13 -3.98 22.89
CA GLY A 221 21.52 -4.19 22.46
C GLY A 221 21.67 -4.60 20.99
N THR A 222 20.56 -4.95 20.34
CA THR A 222 20.43 -5.06 18.89
C THR A 222 19.11 -4.47 18.42
N ARG A 223 19.03 -4.13 17.14
CA ARG A 223 17.89 -3.49 16.50
C ARG A 223 17.46 -4.22 15.24
N ILE A 224 16.20 -4.00 14.87
CA ILE A 224 15.68 -4.37 13.54
C ILE A 224 14.96 -3.19 12.89
N ILE A 225 14.96 -3.18 11.57
CA ILE A 225 13.97 -2.43 10.80
C ILE A 225 12.72 -3.30 10.69
N HIS A 226 11.55 -2.73 10.92
CA HIS A 226 10.26 -3.38 10.64
C HIS A 226 9.40 -2.42 9.81
N TYR A 227 9.15 -2.79 8.55
CA TYR A 227 8.48 -1.90 7.57
C TYR A 227 6.97 -1.74 7.78
N LYS A 228 6.37 -2.51 8.70
CA LYS A 228 5.03 -2.34 9.28
C LYS A 228 3.90 -2.08 8.27
N GLY A 229 3.06 -3.10 8.09
CA GLY A 229 1.77 -2.96 7.39
C GLY A 229 1.82 -3.36 5.91
N GLU A 230 2.95 -3.90 5.46
CA GLU A 230 3.15 -4.39 4.10
C GLU A 230 2.31 -5.65 3.81
N SER A 231 2.27 -6.57 4.78
CA SER A 231 1.43 -7.78 4.71
C SER A 231 -0.03 -7.54 5.09
N THR A 232 -0.36 -6.40 5.74
CA THR A 232 -1.74 -6.06 6.10
C THR A 232 -2.00 -4.56 6.16
N LYS A 233 -2.93 -4.08 5.32
CA LYS A 233 -3.35 -2.68 5.26
C LYS A 233 -4.10 -2.26 6.54
N LYS A 234 -3.36 -1.68 7.50
CA LYS A 234 -3.87 -1.10 8.75
C LYS A 234 -4.82 0.06 8.43
N GLY A 235 -6.13 -0.20 8.46
CA GLY A 235 -7.17 0.76 8.08
C GLY A 235 -8.31 0.18 7.25
N SER A 236 -8.17 -1.07 6.79
CA SER A 236 -9.31 -1.87 6.35
C SER A 236 -10.19 -2.21 7.55
N LEU A 237 -11.52 -2.25 7.34
CA LEU A 237 -12.46 -2.71 8.37
C LEU A 237 -12.13 -4.15 8.84
N ASN A 238 -11.61 -4.97 7.92
CA ASN A 238 -11.17 -6.34 8.23
C ASN A 238 -10.01 -6.38 9.23
N TYR A 239 -9.01 -5.51 9.11
CA TYR A 239 -7.91 -5.41 10.09
C TYR A 239 -8.45 -5.11 11.49
N VAL A 240 -9.35 -4.12 11.56
CA VAL A 240 -9.99 -3.67 12.79
C VAL A 240 -10.75 -4.86 13.40
N MET A 241 -11.61 -5.52 12.63
CA MET A 241 -12.40 -6.66 13.08
C MET A 241 -11.54 -7.84 13.56
N LEU A 242 -10.48 -8.21 12.83
CA LEU A 242 -9.56 -9.29 13.22
C LEU A 242 -8.85 -8.99 14.54
N PHE A 243 -8.30 -7.79 14.69
CA PHE A 243 -7.63 -7.37 15.91
C PHE A 243 -8.57 -7.44 17.13
N TYR A 244 -9.80 -6.95 16.99
CA TYR A 244 -10.75 -6.96 18.09
C TYR A 244 -11.28 -8.35 18.42
N ASN A 245 -11.55 -9.19 17.40
CA ASN A 245 -11.90 -10.58 17.62
C ASN A 245 -10.80 -11.31 18.41
N ALA A 246 -9.54 -11.06 18.07
CA ALA A 246 -8.41 -11.58 18.85
C ALA A 246 -8.46 -11.10 20.31
N MET A 247 -8.72 -9.81 20.56
CA MET A 247 -8.81 -9.30 21.95
C MET A 247 -9.98 -9.90 22.73
N VAL A 248 -11.11 -10.19 22.08
CA VAL A 248 -12.25 -10.89 22.70
C VAL A 248 -11.87 -12.34 23.06
N VAL A 249 -11.18 -13.06 22.17
CA VAL A 249 -10.69 -14.42 22.45
C VAL A 249 -9.72 -14.42 23.63
N PHE A 250 -8.76 -13.49 23.64
CA PHE A 250 -7.81 -13.32 24.74
C PHE A 250 -8.52 -13.05 26.08
N ALA A 251 -9.48 -12.12 26.10
CA ALA A 251 -10.19 -11.77 27.32
C ALA A 251 -11.04 -12.93 27.87
N LYS A 252 -11.69 -13.71 27.00
CA LYS A 252 -12.46 -14.90 27.40
C LYS A 252 -11.58 -15.98 28.03
N LYS A 253 -10.33 -16.12 27.58
CA LYS A 253 -9.39 -17.12 28.09
C LYS A 253 -8.73 -16.73 29.41
N HIS A 254 -8.49 -15.44 29.61
CA HIS A 254 -7.59 -14.99 30.67
C HIS A 254 -8.24 -14.16 31.78
N PHE A 255 -9.45 -13.62 31.57
CA PHE A 255 -10.13 -12.80 32.55
C PHE A 255 -11.45 -13.46 33.02
N PRO A 256 -11.92 -13.16 34.26
CA PRO A 256 -13.20 -13.63 34.75
C PRO A 256 -14.37 -13.27 33.82
N THR A 257 -15.37 -14.14 33.72
CA THR A 257 -16.44 -14.07 32.71
C THR A 257 -17.24 -12.76 32.76
N LYS A 258 -17.45 -12.18 33.95
CA LYS A 258 -18.11 -10.88 34.12
C LYS A 258 -17.29 -9.73 33.48
N ASN A 259 -15.97 -9.75 33.68
CA ASN A 259 -15.06 -8.76 33.09
C ASN A 259 -14.93 -8.96 31.58
N ALA A 260 -14.95 -10.21 31.10
CA ALA A 260 -14.89 -10.51 29.67
C ALA A 260 -16.11 -9.99 28.89
N ARG A 261 -17.33 -10.05 29.48
CA ARG A 261 -18.55 -9.51 28.85
C ARG A 261 -18.52 -7.98 28.76
N LEU A 262 -18.17 -7.30 29.86
CA LEU A 262 -18.02 -5.84 29.86
C LEU A 262 -16.92 -5.38 28.89
N PHE A 263 -15.79 -6.08 28.87
CA PHE A 263 -14.69 -5.82 27.94
C PHE A 263 -15.12 -5.97 26.48
N SER A 264 -15.84 -7.04 26.16
CA SER A 264 -16.37 -7.27 24.80
C SER A 264 -17.37 -6.19 24.39
N PHE A 265 -18.24 -5.76 25.30
CA PHE A 265 -19.20 -4.67 25.06
C PHE A 265 -18.50 -3.34 24.76
N LEU A 266 -17.53 -2.94 25.59
CA LEU A 266 -16.76 -1.71 25.40
C LEU A 266 -15.96 -1.72 24.09
N ILE A 267 -15.36 -2.86 23.75
CA ILE A 267 -14.66 -3.05 22.48
C ILE A 267 -15.61 -2.87 21.30
N ASN A 268 -16.81 -3.47 21.34
CA ASN A 268 -17.78 -3.34 20.25
C ASN A 268 -18.21 -1.89 20.03
N ILE A 269 -18.52 -1.15 21.10
CA ILE A 269 -18.84 0.29 20.99
C ILE A 269 -17.67 1.05 20.35
N ALA A 270 -16.46 0.80 20.82
CA ALA A 270 -15.26 1.43 20.29
C ALA A 270 -15.03 1.15 18.80
N ILE A 271 -15.34 -0.07 18.34
CA ILE A 271 -15.31 -0.44 16.93
C ILE A 271 -16.28 0.42 16.14
N TYR A 272 -17.55 0.47 16.57
CA TYR A 272 -18.58 1.22 15.84
C TYR A 272 -18.22 2.70 15.78
N ILE A 273 -17.75 3.30 16.88
CA ILE A 273 -17.30 4.70 16.90
C ILE A 273 -16.14 4.91 15.92
N ARG A 274 -15.08 4.10 15.99
CA ARG A 274 -13.92 4.24 15.09
C ARG A 274 -14.27 3.97 13.63
N ALA A 275 -15.12 2.99 13.35
CA ALA A 275 -15.58 2.67 12.00
C ALA A 275 -16.40 3.82 11.42
N SER A 276 -17.35 4.37 12.19
CA SER A 276 -18.15 5.54 11.80
C SER A 276 -17.28 6.77 11.54
N LEU A 277 -16.35 7.10 12.46
CA LEU A 277 -15.41 8.21 12.28
C LEU A 277 -14.52 8.00 11.04
N ALA A 278 -14.06 6.77 10.77
CA ALA A 278 -13.27 6.46 9.60
C ALA A 278 -14.06 6.58 8.29
N ILE A 279 -15.33 6.14 8.27
CA ILE A 279 -16.23 6.27 7.12
C ILE A 279 -16.51 7.75 6.85
N LEU A 280 -16.87 8.51 7.88
CA LEU A 280 -17.10 9.95 7.79
C LEU A 280 -15.86 10.66 7.24
N ASN A 281 -14.69 10.42 7.83
CA ASN A 281 -13.44 11.03 7.36
C ASN A 281 -13.10 10.63 5.91
N ARG A 282 -13.35 9.38 5.50
CA ARG A 282 -13.12 8.92 4.12
C ARG A 282 -14.11 9.54 3.12
N PHE A 283 -15.35 9.76 3.54
CA PHE A 283 -16.36 10.48 2.77
C PHE A 283 -15.96 11.95 2.60
N PHE A 284 -15.73 12.68 3.71
CA PHE A 284 -15.33 14.08 3.67
C PHE A 284 -14.04 14.30 2.87
N SER A 285 -13.02 13.47 3.08
CA SER A 285 -11.75 13.63 2.37
C SER A 285 -11.81 13.38 0.85
N LYS A 286 -12.83 12.66 0.36
CA LYS A 286 -13.05 12.43 -1.07
C LYS A 286 -14.09 13.37 -1.69
N ALA A 287 -15.13 13.73 -0.95
CA ALA A 287 -16.24 14.53 -1.43
C ALA A 287 -15.99 16.05 -1.35
N LEU A 288 -15.12 16.50 -0.45
CA LEU A 288 -14.90 17.93 -0.21
C LEU A 288 -14.51 18.70 -1.48
N LEU A 289 -13.53 18.22 -2.25
CA LEU A 289 -13.06 18.93 -3.45
C LEU A 289 -14.12 18.97 -4.56
N PRO A 290 -14.77 17.86 -4.94
CA PRO A 290 -15.89 17.90 -5.89
C PRO A 290 -17.03 18.84 -5.44
N LEU A 291 -17.40 18.83 -4.15
CA LEU A 291 -18.47 19.70 -3.64
C LEU A 291 -18.09 21.18 -3.74
N LEU A 292 -16.85 21.54 -3.37
CA LEU A 292 -16.35 22.90 -3.55
C LEU A 292 -16.34 23.31 -5.03
N ASP A 293 -15.92 22.42 -5.93
CA ASP A 293 -15.93 22.70 -7.37
C ASP A 293 -17.36 22.89 -7.90
N ILE A 294 -18.35 22.12 -7.45
CA ILE A 294 -19.78 22.32 -7.81
C ILE A 294 -20.23 23.73 -7.40
N ILE A 295 -19.97 24.10 -6.14
CA ILE A 295 -20.39 25.40 -5.59
C ILE A 295 -19.72 26.54 -6.37
N LEU A 296 -18.41 26.45 -6.61
CA LEU A 296 -17.65 27.48 -7.32
C LEU A 296 -18.06 27.61 -8.79
N LEU A 297 -18.28 26.50 -9.49
CA LEU A 297 -18.73 26.51 -10.88
C LEU A 297 -20.15 27.08 -11.00
N PHE A 298 -21.07 26.64 -10.14
CA PHE A 298 -22.45 27.12 -10.17
C PHE A 298 -22.51 28.63 -9.88
N ALA A 299 -21.84 29.08 -8.81
CA ALA A 299 -21.78 30.50 -8.46
C ALA A 299 -21.16 31.33 -9.60
N GLY A 300 -20.05 30.89 -10.17
CA GLY A 300 -19.41 31.63 -11.26
C GLY A 300 -20.26 31.70 -12.52
N ILE A 301 -20.89 30.60 -12.93
CA ILE A 301 -21.78 30.60 -14.09
C ILE A 301 -23.01 31.46 -13.82
N TYR A 302 -23.54 31.47 -12.60
CA TYR A 302 -24.65 32.35 -12.22
C TYR A 302 -24.28 33.82 -12.43
N PHE A 303 -23.11 34.27 -11.95
CA PHE A 303 -22.64 35.64 -12.16
C PHE A 303 -22.33 35.95 -13.64
N ILE A 304 -21.66 35.03 -14.35
CA ILE A 304 -21.37 35.17 -15.78
C ILE A 304 -22.66 35.29 -16.58
N LYS A 305 -23.65 34.44 -16.28
CA LYS A 305 -24.98 34.49 -16.89
C LYS A 305 -25.61 35.85 -16.64
N GLU A 306 -25.63 36.33 -15.40
CA GLU A 306 -26.33 37.58 -15.05
C GLU A 306 -25.72 38.78 -15.78
N TYR A 307 -24.39 38.85 -15.80
CA TYR A 307 -23.67 39.88 -16.55
C TYR A 307 -23.94 39.79 -18.06
N TRP A 308 -23.80 38.59 -18.64
CA TRP A 308 -23.95 38.35 -20.08
C TRP A 308 -25.38 38.60 -20.58
N GLU A 309 -26.35 38.24 -19.76
CA GLU A 309 -27.77 38.46 -20.01
C GLU A 309 -28.10 39.95 -20.09
N GLN A 310 -27.71 40.71 -19.05
CA GLN A 310 -28.06 42.13 -18.93
C GLN A 310 -27.31 43.04 -19.90
N HIS A 311 -26.07 42.69 -20.29
CA HIS A 311 -25.20 43.61 -21.04
C HIS A 311 -25.00 43.21 -22.50
N VAL A 312 -25.25 41.94 -22.87
CA VAL A 312 -24.93 41.45 -24.22
C VAL A 312 -26.15 40.89 -24.94
N ILE A 313 -26.95 40.05 -24.28
CA ILE A 313 -28.06 39.34 -24.95
C ILE A 313 -29.38 40.11 -24.88
N PHE A 314 -29.73 40.66 -23.71
CA PHE A 314 -30.96 41.42 -23.49
C PHE A 314 -30.67 42.81 -22.90
N PRO A 315 -29.89 43.68 -23.59
CA PRO A 315 -29.55 45.00 -23.07
C PRO A 315 -30.77 45.92 -22.86
N GLY A 316 -31.92 45.61 -23.47
CA GLY A 316 -33.20 46.32 -23.28
C GLY A 316 -34.18 45.64 -22.31
N GLY A 317 -33.75 44.61 -21.59
CA GLY A 317 -34.60 43.80 -20.71
C GLY A 317 -35.02 42.46 -21.32
N GLY A 318 -34.95 41.39 -20.52
CA GLY A 318 -35.17 40.00 -20.91
C GLY A 318 -34.32 39.06 -20.08
N HIS A 319 -34.69 37.78 -20.01
CA HIS A 319 -33.99 36.78 -19.20
C HIS A 319 -33.83 35.46 -19.93
N TYR A 320 -32.73 34.75 -19.65
CA TYR A 320 -32.61 33.35 -20.04
C TYR A 320 -33.76 32.54 -19.43
N PRO A 321 -34.27 31.53 -20.14
CA PRO A 321 -35.26 30.61 -19.61
C PRO A 321 -34.76 29.94 -18.32
N ILE A 322 -35.67 29.63 -17.38
CA ILE A 322 -35.30 29.04 -16.09
C ILE A 322 -34.64 27.67 -16.24
N GLU A 323 -34.95 26.98 -17.34
CA GLU A 323 -34.35 25.72 -17.78
C GLU A 323 -32.84 25.85 -17.99
N PHE A 324 -32.33 27.03 -18.31
CA PHE A 324 -30.90 27.25 -18.45
C PHE A 324 -30.17 26.98 -17.13
N ILE A 325 -30.61 27.63 -16.05
CA ILE A 325 -29.99 27.48 -14.72
C ILE A 325 -30.35 26.14 -14.07
N THR A 326 -31.57 25.64 -14.28
CA THR A 326 -32.05 24.42 -13.59
C THR A 326 -31.66 23.13 -14.30
N ILE A 327 -31.39 23.16 -15.61
CA ILE A 327 -31.05 21.97 -16.41
C ILE A 327 -29.69 22.13 -17.07
N ALA A 328 -29.50 23.14 -17.92
CA ALA A 328 -28.29 23.24 -18.75
C ALA A 328 -27.01 23.43 -17.91
N VAL A 329 -27.03 24.34 -16.94
CA VAL A 329 -25.89 24.61 -16.07
C VAL A 329 -25.48 23.39 -15.23
N PRO A 330 -26.40 22.69 -14.51
CA PRO A 330 -26.08 21.43 -13.85
C PRO A 330 -25.49 20.37 -14.78
N VAL A 331 -25.99 20.26 -16.02
CA VAL A 331 -25.44 19.33 -17.03
C VAL A 331 -24.01 19.72 -17.42
N TYR A 332 -23.73 21.01 -17.64
CA TYR A 332 -22.37 21.47 -17.96
C TYR A 332 -21.39 21.19 -16.81
N ILE A 333 -21.79 21.52 -15.58
CA ILE A 333 -21.00 21.24 -14.37
C ILE A 333 -20.75 19.75 -14.23
N PHE A 334 -21.78 18.91 -14.39
CA PHE A 334 -21.62 17.47 -14.34
C PHE A 334 -20.61 16.96 -15.37
N ILE A 335 -20.71 17.40 -16.63
CA ILE A 335 -19.78 17.00 -17.69
C ILE A 335 -18.34 17.43 -17.37
N TRP A 336 -18.13 18.67 -16.94
CA TRP A 336 -16.79 19.14 -16.56
C TRP A 336 -16.20 18.35 -15.40
N LEU A 337 -16.95 18.15 -14.31
CA LEU A 337 -16.47 17.41 -13.15
C LEU A 337 -16.21 15.94 -13.49
N PHE A 338 -17.05 15.33 -14.31
CA PHE A 338 -16.87 13.97 -14.78
C PHE A 338 -15.61 13.83 -15.65
N SER A 339 -15.36 14.76 -16.58
CA SER A 339 -14.14 14.77 -17.38
C SER A 339 -12.88 15.04 -16.55
N VAL A 340 -12.96 15.89 -15.52
CA VAL A 340 -11.87 16.09 -14.53
C VAL A 340 -11.62 14.81 -13.74
N PHE A 341 -12.67 14.10 -13.34
CA PHE A 341 -12.57 12.82 -12.63
C PHE A 341 -11.91 11.72 -13.49
N LEU A 342 -12.29 11.57 -14.76
CA LEU A 342 -11.66 10.64 -15.70
C LEU A 342 -10.19 11.01 -15.97
N SER A 343 -9.90 12.30 -16.07
CA SER A 343 -8.54 12.81 -16.27
C SER A 343 -7.64 12.61 -15.04
N GLY A 344 -8.23 12.37 -13.86
CA GLY A 344 -7.52 12.20 -12.59
C GLY A 344 -7.25 13.51 -11.85
N GLY A 345 -8.02 14.58 -12.10
CA GLY A 345 -7.87 15.87 -11.42
C GLY A 345 -8.21 15.85 -9.91
N TYR A 346 -8.79 14.76 -9.43
CA TYR A 346 -9.04 14.49 -8.01
C TYR A 346 -8.10 13.43 -7.41
N ASP A 347 -7.21 12.84 -8.22
CA ASP A 347 -6.20 11.90 -7.73
C ASP A 347 -5.13 12.64 -6.92
N ARG A 348 -4.50 11.95 -5.96
CA ARG A 348 -3.45 12.51 -5.11
C ARG A 348 -2.08 11.96 -5.51
N PRO A 349 -1.01 12.79 -5.55
CA PRO A 349 -1.02 14.25 -5.39
C PRO A 349 -1.77 14.96 -6.51
N ILE A 350 -2.38 16.10 -6.20
CA ILE A 350 -3.22 16.84 -7.17
C ILE A 350 -2.31 17.49 -8.22
N ARG A 351 -2.62 17.24 -9.49
CA ARG A 351 -1.90 17.80 -10.65
C ARG A 351 -2.81 18.76 -11.41
N LEU A 352 -2.47 20.05 -11.41
CA LEU A 352 -3.28 21.10 -12.08
C LEU A 352 -3.47 20.82 -13.58
N ILE A 353 -2.46 20.24 -14.24
CA ILE A 353 -2.55 19.84 -15.64
C ILE A 353 -3.68 18.82 -15.91
N LYS A 354 -4.03 17.99 -14.93
CA LYS A 354 -5.13 17.01 -15.08
C LYS A 354 -6.50 17.66 -14.97
N ILE A 355 -6.60 18.74 -14.21
CA ILE A 355 -7.82 19.56 -14.15
C ILE A 355 -7.98 20.30 -15.47
N PHE A 356 -6.89 20.90 -15.96
CA PHE A 356 -6.88 21.56 -17.27
C PHE A 356 -7.33 20.61 -18.39
N GLN A 357 -6.71 19.42 -18.48
CA GLN A 357 -7.10 18.38 -19.43
C GLN A 357 -8.59 18.02 -19.30
N GLY A 358 -9.07 17.84 -18.06
CA GLY A 358 -10.46 17.51 -17.79
C GLY A 358 -11.45 18.57 -18.25
N ILE A 359 -11.19 19.84 -17.92
CA ILE A 359 -12.05 20.96 -18.33
C ILE A 359 -12.04 21.12 -19.85
N VAL A 360 -10.87 21.08 -20.50
CA VAL A 360 -10.77 21.19 -21.97
C VAL A 360 -11.56 20.06 -22.65
N ILE A 361 -11.36 18.81 -22.23
CA ILE A 361 -12.10 17.65 -22.77
C ILE A 361 -13.60 17.81 -22.52
N GLY A 362 -14.00 18.22 -21.32
CA GLY A 362 -15.40 18.47 -20.97
C GLY A 362 -16.03 19.57 -21.82
N THR A 363 -15.33 20.68 -22.04
CA THR A 363 -15.80 21.80 -22.89
C THR A 363 -15.99 21.36 -24.34
N ILE A 364 -15.03 20.62 -24.90
CA ILE A 364 -15.16 20.07 -26.26
C ILE A 364 -16.40 19.17 -26.33
N PHE A 365 -16.61 18.31 -25.33
CA PHE A 365 -17.78 17.43 -25.29
C PHE A 365 -19.10 18.21 -25.16
N ILE A 366 -19.17 19.23 -24.31
CA ILE A 366 -20.33 20.12 -24.19
C ILE A 366 -20.61 20.81 -25.52
N LEU A 367 -19.59 21.35 -26.20
CA LEU A 367 -19.77 22.04 -27.48
C LEU A 367 -20.24 21.11 -28.60
N VAL A 368 -19.77 19.86 -28.61
CA VAL A 368 -20.26 18.82 -29.54
C VAL A 368 -21.73 18.51 -29.27
N ILE A 369 -22.12 18.27 -28.01
CA ILE A 369 -23.54 18.05 -27.66
C ILE A 369 -24.37 19.28 -28.04
N TYR A 370 -23.90 20.47 -27.67
CA TYR A 370 -24.55 21.74 -27.97
C TYR A 370 -24.79 21.94 -29.47
N ALA A 371 -23.85 21.53 -30.32
CA ALA A 371 -24.00 21.61 -31.77
C ALA A 371 -25.09 20.67 -32.33
N LEU A 372 -25.37 19.56 -31.63
CA LEU A 372 -26.38 18.57 -32.01
C LEU A 372 -27.78 18.87 -31.46
N LEU A 373 -27.92 19.84 -30.54
CA LEU A 373 -29.21 20.24 -29.97
C LEU A 373 -30.02 21.14 -30.92
N SER A 374 -31.35 21.08 -30.81
CA SER A 374 -32.24 22.01 -31.51
C SER A 374 -32.03 23.45 -31.03
N GLU A 375 -32.41 24.43 -31.85
CA GLU A 375 -32.12 25.84 -31.57
C GLU A 375 -32.67 26.32 -30.22
N SER A 376 -33.82 25.80 -29.81
CA SER A 376 -34.47 26.07 -28.52
C SER A 376 -33.63 25.70 -27.28
N TYR A 377 -32.68 24.77 -27.40
CA TYR A 377 -31.81 24.34 -26.30
C TYR A 377 -30.37 24.87 -26.46
N ARG A 378 -30.10 25.71 -27.46
CA ARG A 378 -28.79 26.31 -27.72
C ARG A 378 -28.72 27.73 -27.16
N PHE A 379 -28.55 27.83 -25.84
CA PHE A 379 -28.55 29.10 -25.11
C PHE A 379 -27.38 30.04 -25.45
N SER A 380 -26.14 29.68 -25.11
CA SER A 380 -24.96 30.50 -25.41
C SER A 380 -23.65 29.71 -25.36
N ARG A 381 -22.93 29.67 -26.49
CA ARG A 381 -21.56 29.15 -26.56
C ARG A 381 -20.58 30.00 -25.74
N ALA A 382 -20.82 31.31 -25.64
CA ALA A 382 -19.99 32.22 -24.88
C ALA A 382 -20.01 31.87 -23.38
N ILE A 383 -21.19 31.56 -22.82
CA ILE A 383 -21.28 31.14 -21.41
C ILE A 383 -20.58 29.81 -21.17
N ILE A 384 -20.61 28.87 -22.12
CA ILE A 384 -19.86 27.61 -22.02
C ILE A 384 -18.35 27.89 -21.96
N ILE A 385 -17.82 28.75 -22.83
CA ILE A 385 -16.38 29.07 -22.88
C ILE A 385 -15.96 29.86 -21.64
N MET A 386 -16.71 30.90 -21.26
CA MET A 386 -16.42 31.69 -20.05
C MET A 386 -16.54 30.85 -18.77
N GLY A 387 -17.54 29.97 -18.70
CA GLY A 387 -17.69 29.01 -17.61
C GLY A 387 -16.53 28.02 -17.52
N ALA A 388 -16.00 27.55 -18.64
CA ALA A 388 -14.79 26.74 -18.67
C ALA A 388 -13.57 27.51 -18.15
N THR A 389 -13.39 28.75 -18.59
CA THR A 389 -12.31 29.64 -18.12
C THR A 389 -12.42 29.90 -16.61
N TRP A 390 -13.62 30.22 -16.13
CA TRP A 390 -13.89 30.35 -14.70
C TRP A 390 -13.59 29.06 -13.93
N GLY A 391 -14.00 27.91 -14.47
CA GLY A 391 -13.71 26.60 -13.89
C GLY A 391 -12.22 26.36 -13.73
N LEU A 392 -11.41 26.64 -14.75
CA LEU A 392 -9.96 26.51 -14.67
C LEU A 392 -9.37 27.38 -13.56
N VAL A 393 -9.77 28.66 -13.50
CA VAL A 393 -9.25 29.62 -12.53
C VAL A 393 -9.70 29.26 -11.10
N SER A 394 -11.01 29.08 -10.90
CA SER A 394 -11.59 28.81 -9.58
C SER A 394 -11.12 27.48 -9.00
N MET A 395 -11.10 26.40 -9.80
CA MET A 395 -10.67 25.08 -9.36
C MET A 395 -9.17 25.04 -9.05
N ALA A 396 -8.33 25.71 -9.85
CA ALA A 396 -6.91 25.85 -9.54
C ALA A 396 -6.69 26.73 -8.30
N GLY A 397 -7.40 27.86 -8.20
CA GLY A 397 -7.34 28.81 -7.10
C GLY A 397 -7.69 28.17 -5.75
N ILE A 398 -8.80 27.45 -5.65
CA ILE A 398 -9.19 26.80 -4.39
C ILE A 398 -8.15 25.76 -3.95
N ARG A 399 -7.54 25.04 -4.89
CA ARG A 399 -6.49 24.06 -4.56
C ARG A 399 -5.22 24.75 -4.08
N LEU A 400 -4.83 25.86 -4.70
CA LEU A 400 -3.68 26.67 -4.28
C LEU A 400 -3.91 27.24 -2.88
N LEU A 401 -5.09 27.81 -2.61
CA LEU A 401 -5.48 28.31 -1.30
C LEU A 401 -5.43 27.20 -0.24
N LEU A 402 -6.10 26.08 -0.48
CA LEU A 402 -6.10 24.96 0.45
C LEU A 402 -4.67 24.42 0.69
N HIS A 403 -3.82 24.44 -0.34
CA HIS A 403 -2.41 24.04 -0.22
C HIS A 403 -1.62 25.01 0.68
N MET A 404 -1.85 26.32 0.56
CA MET A 404 -1.24 27.35 1.42
C MET A 404 -1.62 27.16 2.89
N PHE A 405 -2.87 26.79 3.18
CA PHE A 405 -3.31 26.44 4.54
C PHE A 405 -2.89 25.03 5.00
N ASN A 406 -2.01 24.36 4.25
CA ASN A 406 -1.45 23.04 4.55
C ASN A 406 -2.51 21.95 4.83
N ILE A 407 -3.69 22.09 4.23
CA ILE A 407 -4.77 21.12 4.37
C ILE A 407 -4.37 19.84 3.63
N LYS A 408 -4.28 18.71 4.35
CA LYS A 408 -3.76 17.43 3.81
C LYS A 408 -4.49 16.95 2.54
N ILE A 409 -5.71 17.41 2.29
CA ILE A 409 -6.57 17.02 1.16
C ILE A 409 -6.10 17.67 -0.16
N SER A 410 -5.42 18.82 -0.10
CA SER A 410 -5.08 19.68 -1.24
C SER A 410 -3.59 19.74 -1.54
N LYS A 411 -2.80 18.73 -1.14
CA LYS A 411 -1.37 18.70 -1.50
C LYS A 411 -1.22 18.73 -3.02
N ILE A 412 -0.90 19.91 -3.53
CA ILE A 412 -0.49 20.12 -4.90
C ILE A 412 0.93 19.58 -4.99
N GLY A 413 1.09 18.61 -5.88
CA GLY A 413 2.40 18.11 -6.23
C GLY A 413 2.56 18.25 -7.72
N THR A 414 3.55 19.03 -8.14
CA THR A 414 4.42 18.51 -9.18
C THR A 414 4.98 17.19 -8.66
N GLU A 415 5.26 16.21 -9.52
CA GLU A 415 6.21 15.17 -9.12
C GLU A 415 7.42 15.95 -8.62
N LYS A 416 7.65 15.98 -7.30
CA LYS A 416 8.87 16.57 -6.78
C LYS A 416 9.93 15.78 -7.51
N ASN A 417 10.74 16.46 -8.33
CA ASN A 417 11.93 15.83 -8.85
C ASN A 417 12.73 15.46 -7.60
N LYS A 418 12.64 14.19 -7.24
CA LYS A 418 13.23 13.68 -6.02
C LYS A 418 14.73 13.82 -6.19
N ARG A 419 15.38 14.32 -5.14
CA ARG A 419 16.83 14.49 -5.09
C ARG A 419 17.36 13.31 -4.30
N PHE A 420 18.16 12.49 -4.95
CA PHE A 420 18.61 11.22 -4.42
C PHE A 420 20.10 11.28 -4.09
N ILE A 421 20.46 10.56 -3.04
CA ILE A 421 21.82 10.05 -2.90
C ILE A 421 21.79 8.53 -2.83
N ILE A 422 22.77 7.90 -3.44
CA ILE A 422 23.04 6.47 -3.32
C ILE A 422 24.34 6.31 -2.54
N ILE A 423 24.30 5.47 -1.51
CA ILE A 423 25.43 5.20 -0.65
C ILE A 423 25.89 3.77 -0.87
N GLY A 424 27.12 3.59 -1.32
CA GLY A 424 27.72 2.29 -1.57
C GLY A 424 29.07 2.42 -2.26
N GLU A 425 29.66 1.29 -2.62
CA GLU A 425 30.86 1.27 -3.45
C GLU A 425 30.51 1.50 -4.93
N LYS A 426 31.52 1.88 -5.73
CA LYS A 426 31.34 2.36 -7.11
C LYS A 426 30.41 1.49 -7.96
N ASP A 427 30.72 0.21 -8.11
CA ASP A 427 30.01 -0.69 -9.03
C ASP A 427 28.54 -0.85 -8.65
N GLU A 428 28.27 -0.99 -7.36
CA GLU A 428 26.91 -1.19 -6.85
C GLU A 428 26.11 0.12 -6.87
N ALA A 429 26.75 1.24 -6.54
CA ALA A 429 26.12 2.55 -6.61
C ALA A 429 25.74 2.92 -8.06
N GLU A 430 26.60 2.61 -9.04
CA GLU A 430 26.33 2.79 -10.47
C GLU A 430 25.22 1.86 -10.98
N ARG A 431 25.17 0.60 -10.50
CA ARG A 431 24.07 -0.34 -10.79
C ARG A 431 22.72 0.20 -10.33
N VAL A 432 22.65 0.67 -9.07
CA VAL A 432 21.43 1.25 -8.50
C VAL A 432 21.05 2.56 -9.20
N ALA A 433 22.03 3.40 -9.56
CA ALA A 433 21.80 4.59 -10.35
C ALA A 433 21.18 4.26 -11.72
N THR A 434 21.69 3.22 -12.38
CA THR A 434 21.16 2.73 -13.66
C THR A 434 19.74 2.18 -13.51
N LEU A 435 19.46 1.45 -12.42
CA LEU A 435 18.12 0.95 -12.11
C LEU A 435 17.13 2.10 -11.94
N LEU A 436 17.48 3.13 -11.15
CA LEU A 436 16.65 4.32 -10.96
C LEU A 436 16.36 5.05 -12.26
N ARG A 437 17.38 5.26 -13.12
CA ARG A 437 17.23 5.92 -14.43
C ARG A 437 16.30 5.15 -15.38
N LYS A 438 16.14 3.84 -15.20
CA LYS A 438 15.21 2.98 -15.96
C LYS A 438 13.77 2.99 -15.40
N THR A 439 13.52 3.66 -14.28
CA THR A 439 12.17 3.86 -13.75
C THR A 439 11.56 5.17 -14.26
N TYR A 440 10.24 5.36 -14.13
CA TYR A 440 9.57 6.64 -14.44
C TYR A 440 10.03 7.83 -13.59
N ILE A 441 10.90 7.61 -12.62
CA ILE A 441 11.41 8.64 -11.75
C ILE A 441 12.62 9.26 -12.43
N HIS A 442 12.45 10.49 -12.90
CA HIS A 442 13.54 11.32 -13.38
C HIS A 442 14.07 12.15 -12.21
N PRO A 443 15.15 11.72 -11.52
CA PRO A 443 15.70 12.49 -10.42
C PRO A 443 16.26 13.82 -10.94
N SER A 444 15.92 14.96 -10.32
CA SER A 444 16.59 16.24 -10.66
C SER A 444 18.04 16.27 -10.20
N PHE A 445 18.38 15.42 -9.24
CA PHE A 445 19.72 15.28 -8.71
C PHE A 445 19.92 13.84 -8.26
N LEU A 446 21.06 13.26 -8.65
CA LEU A 446 21.50 11.95 -8.22
C LEU A 446 22.97 12.05 -7.84
N GLY A 447 23.26 11.98 -6.54
CA GLY A 447 24.61 11.95 -5.99
C GLY A 447 25.03 10.54 -5.59
N LEU A 448 26.32 10.23 -5.75
CA LEU A 448 26.92 9.00 -5.22
C LEU A 448 27.76 9.34 -3.99
N VAL A 449 27.61 8.59 -2.90
CA VAL A 449 28.30 8.80 -1.62
C VAL A 449 29.04 7.53 -1.23
N HIS A 450 30.32 7.64 -0.90
CA HIS A 450 31.15 6.49 -0.56
C HIS A 450 30.76 5.92 0.80
N SER A 451 30.76 4.59 0.91
CA SER A 451 30.54 3.86 2.16
C SER A 451 31.68 4.00 3.17
N SER A 452 32.91 4.35 2.74
CA SER A 452 34.10 4.45 3.59
C SER A 452 34.67 5.88 3.66
N GLY A 453 35.34 6.20 4.78
CA GLY A 453 35.90 7.53 5.06
C GLY A 453 37.24 7.84 4.38
N ASN A 454 37.88 6.88 3.70
CA ASN A 454 39.16 7.10 3.01
C ASN A 454 38.93 7.61 1.58
N SER A 455 38.73 8.93 1.46
CA SER A 455 38.59 9.61 0.17
C SER A 455 39.95 9.88 -0.47
N GLY A 456 40.40 8.95 -1.32
CA GLY A 456 41.62 9.08 -2.11
C GLY A 456 41.38 9.08 -3.62
N LYS A 457 40.29 9.70 -4.14
CA LYS A 457 40.08 10.22 -5.52
C LYS A 457 38.59 10.47 -5.81
N ASN A 458 38.25 11.64 -6.35
CA ASN A 458 36.90 12.02 -6.82
C ASN A 458 36.50 11.25 -8.10
N ASN A 459 36.17 9.96 -7.98
CA ASN A 459 35.64 9.14 -9.06
C ASN A 459 34.11 9.35 -9.26
N GLY A 460 33.63 10.60 -9.32
CA GLY A 460 32.20 10.90 -9.51
C GLY A 460 31.33 10.81 -8.24
N PHE A 461 31.94 10.62 -7.08
CA PHE A 461 31.30 10.69 -5.77
C PHE A 461 31.30 12.13 -5.23
N ILE A 462 30.23 12.51 -4.52
CA ILE A 462 30.04 13.86 -3.97
C ILE A 462 30.47 14.00 -2.50
N GLY A 463 30.89 12.89 -1.88
CA GLY A 463 31.36 12.85 -0.49
C GLY A 463 31.33 11.43 0.09
N ASN A 464 31.47 11.32 1.40
CA ASN A 464 31.47 10.05 2.14
C ASN A 464 30.33 9.99 3.18
N LEU A 465 30.17 8.82 3.81
CA LEU A 465 29.10 8.56 4.78
C LEU A 465 29.14 9.47 6.03
N ASP A 466 30.31 9.97 6.41
CA ASP A 466 30.46 10.84 7.58
C ASP A 466 29.90 12.25 7.30
N GLN A 467 29.97 12.69 6.04
CA GLN A 467 29.47 13.99 5.57
C GLN A 467 27.98 13.97 5.18
N ILE A 468 27.26 12.86 5.41
CA ILE A 468 25.90 12.65 4.91
C ILE A 468 24.90 13.75 5.33
N LYS A 469 25.03 14.28 6.55
CA LYS A 469 24.18 15.37 7.05
C LYS A 469 24.35 16.65 6.23
N ASP A 470 25.60 17.02 5.97
CA ASP A 470 25.95 18.20 5.19
C ASP A 470 25.50 18.04 3.74
N ILE A 471 25.72 16.85 3.16
CA ILE A 471 25.25 16.52 1.80
C ILE A 471 23.73 16.65 1.71
N ILE A 472 22.98 16.11 2.68
CA ILE A 472 21.53 16.21 2.71
C ILE A 472 21.07 17.68 2.76
N PHE A 473 21.73 18.48 3.60
CA PHE A 473 21.41 19.90 3.78
C PHE A 473 21.74 20.73 2.53
N ILE A 474 22.98 20.65 2.03
CA ILE A 474 23.49 21.43 0.89
C ILE A 474 22.72 21.08 -0.38
N TYR A 475 22.55 19.79 -0.69
CA TYR A 475 21.91 19.34 -1.91
C TYR A 475 20.39 19.16 -1.77
N LYS A 476 19.80 19.50 -0.61
CA LYS A 476 18.36 19.40 -0.31
C LYS A 476 17.80 18.03 -0.70
N ILE A 477 18.49 16.98 -0.26
CA ILE A 477 18.17 15.59 -0.58
C ILE A 477 16.82 15.22 0.02
N SER A 478 16.02 14.47 -0.74
CA SER A 478 14.72 13.96 -0.28
C SER A 478 14.72 12.46 -0.02
N GLU A 479 15.59 11.70 -0.72
CA GLU A 479 15.69 10.25 -0.54
C GLU A 479 17.14 9.78 -0.47
N VAL A 480 17.38 8.83 0.43
CA VAL A 480 18.69 8.20 0.66
C VAL A 480 18.55 6.71 0.39
N ILE A 481 19.37 6.18 -0.51
CA ILE A 481 19.37 4.76 -0.86
C ILE A 481 20.67 4.13 -0.37
N PHE A 482 20.57 3.15 0.52
CA PHE A 482 21.69 2.38 1.04
C PHE A 482 21.87 1.10 0.23
N CYS A 483 23.05 0.88 -0.34
CA CYS A 483 23.41 -0.37 -0.98
C CYS A 483 23.85 -1.39 0.09
N SER A 484 23.00 -2.38 0.39
CA SER A 484 23.29 -3.36 1.45
C SER A 484 24.31 -4.43 1.05
N LYS A 485 24.76 -4.47 -0.22
CA LYS A 485 25.91 -5.27 -0.64
C LYS A 485 27.16 -4.88 0.16
N ASN A 486 27.45 -3.58 0.25
CA ASN A 486 28.69 -3.05 0.81
C ASN A 486 28.56 -2.49 2.22
N LEU A 487 27.35 -2.19 2.68
CA LEU A 487 27.08 -1.69 4.02
C LEU A 487 26.54 -2.80 4.92
N SER A 488 27.00 -2.85 6.17
CA SER A 488 26.37 -3.69 7.19
C SER A 488 25.00 -3.12 7.56
N HIS A 489 24.06 -4.00 7.92
CA HIS A 489 22.73 -3.54 8.34
C HIS A 489 22.78 -2.69 9.61
N GLN A 490 23.79 -2.92 10.47
CA GLN A 490 24.13 -2.08 11.62
C GLN A 490 24.33 -0.62 11.21
N VAL A 491 25.24 -0.37 10.26
CA VAL A 491 25.57 0.99 9.79
C VAL A 491 24.35 1.65 9.15
N ILE A 492 23.56 0.91 8.38
CA ILE A 492 22.31 1.42 7.78
C ILE A 492 21.34 1.87 8.87
N ILE A 493 21.07 1.03 9.87
CA ILE A 493 20.15 1.32 10.98
C ILE A 493 20.65 2.50 11.82
N ASP A 494 21.96 2.60 12.07
CA ASP A 494 22.58 3.73 12.77
C ASP A 494 22.33 5.04 12.03
N LYS A 495 22.64 5.07 10.73
CA LYS A 495 22.48 6.27 9.91
C LYS A 495 21.02 6.67 9.73
N MET A 496 20.11 5.70 9.57
CA MET A 496 18.66 5.97 9.55
C MET A 496 18.19 6.60 10.87
N SER A 497 18.66 6.09 12.01
CA SER A 497 18.31 6.63 13.33
C SER A 497 18.90 8.02 13.56
N GLU A 498 20.14 8.25 13.13
CA GLU A 498 20.84 9.55 13.20
C GLU A 498 20.12 10.62 12.36
N LEU A 499 19.59 10.23 11.20
CA LEU A 499 18.97 11.13 10.21
C LEU A 499 17.45 11.21 10.33
N GLN A 500 16.82 10.64 11.37
CA GLN A 500 15.36 10.59 11.51
C GLN A 500 14.68 11.97 11.49
N ASN A 501 15.40 13.04 11.86
CA ASN A 501 14.91 14.42 11.90
C ASN A 501 15.21 15.22 10.61
N ALA A 502 15.97 14.66 9.66
CA ALA A 502 16.39 15.35 8.44
C ALA A 502 15.28 15.43 7.36
N ASN A 503 14.07 14.91 7.64
CA ASN A 503 12.92 14.88 6.72
C ASN A 503 13.26 14.24 5.35
N VAL A 504 14.05 13.16 5.39
CA VAL A 504 14.40 12.32 4.24
C VAL A 504 13.73 10.95 4.35
N ASP A 505 13.42 10.34 3.21
CA ASP A 505 12.96 8.95 3.16
C ASP A 505 14.16 8.02 2.89
N PHE A 506 14.19 6.86 3.55
CA PHE A 506 15.27 5.87 3.41
C PHE A 506 14.82 4.66 2.61
N LYS A 507 15.74 4.14 1.81
CA LYS A 507 15.56 2.89 1.08
C LYS A 507 16.81 2.03 1.14
N ILE A 508 16.64 0.74 0.95
CA ILE A 508 17.70 -0.24 0.86
C ILE A 508 17.63 -0.88 -0.52
N ALA A 509 18.78 -0.94 -1.20
CA ALA A 509 18.97 -1.69 -2.43
C ALA A 509 19.71 -2.99 -2.07
N PRO A 510 19.02 -4.15 -2.10
CA PRO A 510 19.67 -5.44 -1.88
C PRO A 510 20.59 -5.82 -3.04
N GLU A 511 21.64 -6.57 -2.70
CA GLU A 511 22.55 -7.16 -3.67
C GLU A 511 21.80 -8.00 -4.72
N ASP A 512 22.16 -7.81 -5.99
CA ASP A 512 21.60 -8.54 -7.14
C ASP A 512 20.05 -8.53 -7.25
N SER A 513 19.42 -7.55 -6.59
CA SER A 513 17.98 -7.33 -6.67
C SER A 513 17.65 -6.24 -7.69
N LEU A 514 16.56 -6.45 -8.43
CA LEU A 514 15.98 -5.47 -9.36
C LEU A 514 15.00 -4.51 -8.66
N SER A 515 14.91 -4.56 -7.34
CA SER A 515 14.03 -3.72 -6.52
C SER A 515 14.81 -2.91 -5.51
N ILE A 516 14.38 -1.65 -5.32
CA ILE A 516 14.81 -0.78 -4.22
C ILE A 516 13.64 -0.71 -3.23
N ILE A 517 13.88 -1.04 -1.97
CA ILE A 517 12.85 -1.31 -0.97
C ILE A 517 12.87 -0.21 0.09
N GLY A 518 11.70 0.34 0.43
CA GLY A 518 11.53 1.28 1.53
C GLY A 518 10.06 1.46 1.89
N SER A 519 9.79 2.02 3.07
CA SER A 519 8.41 2.34 3.51
C SER A 519 8.30 3.81 3.91
N ASN A 520 7.49 4.56 3.14
CA ASN A 520 7.32 6.00 3.29
C ASN A 520 6.21 6.37 4.29
N SER A 521 5.35 5.41 4.68
CA SER A 521 4.38 5.54 5.78
C SER A 521 3.69 4.20 6.08
N ILE A 522 3.15 4.06 7.30
CA ILE A 522 2.36 2.89 7.75
C ILE A 522 1.10 2.65 6.86
N ASN A 523 0.65 3.66 6.12
CA ASN A 523 -0.56 3.62 5.29
C ASN A 523 -0.28 3.52 3.78
N THR A 524 0.98 3.48 3.38
CA THR A 524 1.42 3.32 1.99
C THR A 524 2.19 2.02 1.91
N SER A 525 1.66 1.05 1.16
CA SER A 525 2.42 -0.13 0.75
C SER A 525 3.74 0.35 0.13
N GLY A 526 4.86 -0.16 0.64
CA GLY A 526 6.21 0.33 0.42
C GLY A 526 6.47 0.75 -1.04
N ASP A 527 7.13 1.90 -1.20
CA ASP A 527 7.49 2.38 -2.52
C ASP A 527 8.60 1.48 -3.07
N LEU A 528 8.20 0.44 -3.80
CA LEU A 528 9.07 -0.42 -4.58
C LEU A 528 9.41 0.31 -5.89
N TYR A 529 10.69 0.67 -6.06
CA TYR A 529 11.17 1.07 -7.38
C TYR A 529 11.53 -0.20 -8.15
N THR A 530 10.57 -0.67 -8.94
CA THR A 530 10.74 -1.74 -9.93
C THR A 530 10.68 -1.14 -11.33
N ILE A 531 11.39 -1.74 -12.29
CA ILE A 531 11.36 -1.32 -13.70
C ILE A 531 9.90 -1.39 -14.22
N ASP A 532 9.41 -0.23 -14.67
CA ASP A 532 8.23 0.09 -15.48
C ASP A 532 6.98 -0.83 -15.39
N ILE A 533 5.90 -0.31 -14.79
CA ILE A 533 4.55 -0.92 -14.75
C ILE A 533 3.47 0.18 -14.84
N ASN A 534 2.82 0.37 -15.99
CA ASN A 534 1.54 1.13 -16.07
C ASN A 534 0.37 0.23 -15.63
N SER A 535 0.28 -0.01 -14.32
CA SER A 535 -0.52 -1.10 -13.78
C SER A 535 -2.01 -0.90 -14.02
N ILE A 536 -2.71 -1.97 -14.37
CA ILE A 536 -4.18 -2.01 -14.29
C ILE A 536 -4.69 -1.81 -12.86
N ALA A 537 -3.82 -1.96 -11.85
CA ALA A 537 -4.16 -1.72 -10.45
C ALA A 537 -4.41 -0.23 -10.16
N ASP A 538 -3.89 0.67 -10.98
CA ASP A 538 -4.01 2.12 -10.81
C ASP A 538 -5.46 2.57 -10.87
N GLN A 539 -5.82 3.50 -9.98
CA GLN A 539 -7.20 3.97 -9.85
C GLN A 539 -7.71 4.61 -11.14
N ARG A 540 -6.86 5.39 -11.82
CA ARG A 540 -7.17 5.97 -13.13
C ARG A 540 -7.45 4.90 -14.18
N ASN A 541 -6.61 3.88 -14.26
CA ASN A 541 -6.75 2.79 -15.23
C ASN A 541 -8.03 1.97 -14.96
N LYS A 542 -8.35 1.68 -13.69
CA LYS A 542 -9.61 1.02 -13.30
C LYS A 542 -10.84 1.83 -13.69
N ARG A 543 -10.82 3.14 -13.47
CA ARG A 543 -11.93 4.03 -13.86
C ARG A 543 -12.09 4.08 -15.37
N ASN A 544 -11.00 4.29 -16.12
CA ASN A 544 -11.02 4.35 -17.57
C ASN A 544 -11.49 3.02 -18.17
N LYS A 545 -11.00 1.89 -17.65
CA LYS A 545 -11.48 0.57 -18.03
C LYS A 545 -12.99 0.44 -17.85
N ARG A 546 -13.48 0.81 -16.67
CA ARG A 546 -14.91 0.74 -16.36
C ARG A 546 -15.75 1.67 -17.25
N PHE A 547 -15.22 2.84 -17.55
CA PHE A 547 -15.87 3.80 -18.45
C PHE A 547 -16.00 3.23 -19.87
N ILE A 548 -14.93 2.65 -20.41
CA ILE A 548 -14.94 1.96 -21.71
C ILE A 548 -15.92 0.78 -21.70
N ASP A 549 -15.94 -0.01 -20.62
CA ASP A 549 -16.92 -1.09 -20.47
C ASP A 549 -18.36 -0.61 -20.64
N ILE A 550 -18.71 0.51 -19.99
CA ILE A 550 -20.06 1.09 -20.06
C ILE A 550 -20.34 1.64 -21.46
N ILE A 551 -19.44 2.46 -22.03
CA ILE A 551 -19.64 3.07 -23.35
C ILE A 551 -19.80 2.00 -24.43
N VAL A 552 -18.91 1.01 -24.47
CA VAL A 552 -18.98 -0.07 -25.46
C VAL A 552 -20.29 -0.84 -25.31
N SER A 553 -20.75 -1.07 -24.07
CA SER A 553 -22.02 -1.74 -23.85
C SER A 553 -23.23 -0.91 -24.31
N LEU A 554 -23.24 0.40 -24.06
CA LEU A 554 -24.31 1.30 -24.53
C LEU A 554 -24.34 1.37 -26.06
N LEU A 555 -23.19 1.47 -26.71
CA LEU A 555 -23.09 1.44 -28.18
C LEU A 555 -23.59 0.11 -28.74
N LEU A 556 -23.15 -1.02 -28.17
CA LEU A 556 -23.61 -2.35 -28.61
C LEU A 556 -25.11 -2.55 -28.40
N LEU A 557 -25.69 -1.91 -27.37
CA LEU A 557 -27.13 -1.95 -27.11
C LEU A 557 -27.93 -1.12 -28.13
N VAL A 558 -27.48 0.11 -28.43
CA VAL A 558 -28.10 0.96 -29.46
C VAL A 558 -28.05 0.28 -30.82
N PHE A 559 -26.90 -0.30 -31.18
CA PHE A 559 -26.71 -1.01 -32.44
C PHE A 559 -27.06 -2.50 -32.36
N TYR A 560 -27.79 -2.93 -31.32
CA TYR A 560 -28.12 -4.35 -31.15
C TYR A 560 -28.84 -4.95 -32.36
N PRO A 561 -29.84 -4.30 -33.00
CA PRO A 561 -30.51 -4.84 -34.18
C PRO A 561 -29.57 -5.18 -35.34
N VAL A 562 -28.51 -4.37 -35.53
CA VAL A 562 -27.49 -4.61 -36.56
C VAL A 562 -26.53 -5.73 -36.12
N ASN A 563 -26.14 -5.69 -34.84
CA ASN A 563 -25.20 -6.65 -34.27
C ASN A 563 -25.71 -8.09 -34.23
N VAL A 564 -27.03 -8.29 -34.27
CA VAL A 564 -27.66 -9.61 -34.40
C VAL A 564 -27.14 -10.38 -35.63
N PHE A 565 -26.82 -9.69 -36.73
CA PHE A 565 -26.33 -10.32 -37.95
C PHE A 565 -24.81 -10.49 -37.99
N LEU A 566 -24.07 -9.74 -37.17
CA LEU A 566 -22.60 -9.68 -37.21
C LEU A 566 -21.92 -10.58 -36.15
N ILE A 567 -22.63 -10.89 -35.06
CA ILE A 567 -22.10 -11.63 -33.91
C ILE A 567 -22.62 -13.06 -33.91
N LYS A 568 -21.72 -14.02 -33.62
CA LYS A 568 -22.02 -15.46 -33.68
C LYS A 568 -23.16 -15.91 -32.76
N ASN A 569 -23.33 -15.26 -31.61
CA ASN A 569 -24.39 -15.57 -30.64
C ASN A 569 -25.06 -14.27 -30.15
N PRO A 570 -26.11 -13.80 -30.83
CA PRO A 570 -26.79 -12.54 -30.49
C PRO A 570 -27.44 -12.52 -29.11
N LEU A 571 -28.09 -13.62 -28.69
CA LEU A 571 -28.70 -13.71 -27.36
C LEU A 571 -27.63 -13.64 -26.25
N GLY A 572 -26.49 -14.31 -26.47
CA GLY A 572 -25.34 -14.22 -25.59
C GLY A 572 -24.75 -12.80 -25.52
N LEU A 573 -24.77 -12.06 -26.63
CA LEU A 573 -24.35 -10.65 -26.67
C LEU A 573 -25.24 -9.80 -25.77
N PHE A 574 -26.57 -9.92 -25.88
CA PHE A 574 -27.50 -9.16 -25.04
C PHE A 574 -27.25 -9.40 -23.54
N LYS A 575 -27.10 -10.68 -23.15
CA LYS A 575 -26.76 -11.05 -21.76
C LYS A 575 -25.41 -10.48 -21.31
N ASN A 576 -24.41 -10.49 -22.19
CA ASN A 576 -23.08 -9.95 -21.90
C ASN A 576 -23.11 -8.42 -21.77
N ILE A 577 -23.85 -7.70 -22.62
CA ILE A 577 -24.09 -6.26 -22.51
C ILE A 577 -24.63 -5.92 -21.11
N LEU A 578 -25.69 -6.61 -20.66
CA LEU A 578 -26.26 -6.36 -19.33
C LEU A 578 -25.28 -6.72 -18.20
N SER A 579 -24.58 -7.85 -18.31
CA SER A 579 -23.59 -8.29 -17.32
C SER A 579 -22.44 -7.29 -17.16
N VAL A 580 -22.00 -6.68 -18.28
CA VAL A 580 -20.98 -5.63 -18.26
C VAL A 580 -21.58 -4.32 -17.74
N LEU A 581 -22.76 -3.87 -18.19
CA LEU A 581 -23.41 -2.65 -17.70
C LEU A 581 -23.63 -2.66 -16.17
N PHE A 582 -24.11 -3.76 -15.59
CA PHE A 582 -24.28 -3.89 -14.14
C PHE A 582 -22.99 -4.18 -13.38
N GLY A 583 -21.86 -4.30 -14.07
CA GLY A 583 -20.55 -4.44 -13.44
C GLY A 583 -20.30 -5.82 -12.82
N GLN A 584 -21.00 -6.85 -13.31
CA GLN A 584 -20.72 -8.24 -12.97
C GLN A 584 -19.51 -8.75 -13.78
N LYS A 585 -19.38 -8.30 -15.04
CA LYS A 585 -18.29 -8.63 -15.96
C LYS A 585 -17.63 -7.36 -16.53
N SER A 586 -16.54 -7.55 -17.25
CA SER A 586 -15.82 -6.55 -18.06
C SER A 586 -15.70 -7.09 -19.49
N TRP A 587 -15.59 -6.25 -20.50
CA TRP A 587 -15.43 -6.74 -21.88
C TRP A 587 -14.14 -7.50 -22.05
N VAL A 588 -13.05 -7.02 -21.47
CA VAL A 588 -11.75 -7.70 -21.48
C VAL A 588 -11.32 -7.97 -20.04
N GLY A 589 -10.80 -9.16 -19.75
CA GLY A 589 -10.27 -9.52 -18.44
C GLY A 589 -9.17 -10.57 -18.56
N TYR A 590 -8.75 -11.16 -17.44
CA TYR A 590 -7.75 -12.23 -17.50
C TYR A 590 -8.36 -13.53 -18.02
N TYR A 591 -7.58 -14.24 -18.83
CA TYR A 591 -7.92 -15.60 -19.18
C TYR A 591 -7.84 -16.46 -17.92
N ASN A 592 -8.96 -17.11 -17.56
CA ASN A 592 -9.07 -17.95 -16.38
C ASN A 592 -9.66 -19.30 -16.80
N ASP A 593 -8.84 -20.33 -16.77
CA ASP A 593 -9.20 -21.75 -16.91
C ASP A 593 -8.76 -22.46 -15.63
N SER A 594 -9.31 -23.65 -15.36
CA SER A 594 -9.02 -24.49 -14.18
C SER A 594 -7.52 -24.66 -13.90
N ASP A 595 -6.69 -24.64 -14.94
CA ASP A 595 -5.22 -24.77 -14.87
C ASP A 595 -4.43 -23.44 -14.84
N THR A 596 -5.06 -22.27 -15.03
CA THR A 596 -4.33 -20.98 -15.10
C THR A 596 -4.39 -20.23 -13.77
N GLU A 597 -3.23 -19.95 -13.16
CA GLU A 597 -3.16 -19.24 -11.88
C GLU A 597 -3.34 -17.73 -12.06
N THR A 598 -4.58 -17.24 -12.17
CA THR A 598 -4.86 -15.79 -12.18
C THR A 598 -4.89 -15.15 -10.79
N LYS A 599 -4.71 -15.95 -9.71
CA LYS A 599 -4.74 -15.48 -8.32
C LYS A 599 -3.66 -14.43 -7.99
N HIS A 600 -2.58 -14.39 -8.78
CA HIS A 600 -1.40 -13.52 -8.65
C HIS A 600 -1.59 -12.09 -9.20
N LEU A 601 -2.69 -11.83 -9.92
CA LEU A 601 -2.90 -10.59 -10.64
C LEU A 601 -3.85 -9.63 -9.92
N PRO A 602 -3.73 -8.30 -10.14
CA PRO A 602 -4.66 -7.32 -9.57
C PRO A 602 -6.12 -7.69 -9.87
N LEU A 603 -6.96 -7.76 -8.85
CA LEU A 603 -8.36 -8.15 -9.03
C LEU A 603 -9.10 -7.20 -9.99
N ILE A 604 -9.59 -7.75 -11.09
CA ILE A 604 -10.50 -7.12 -12.06
C ILE A 604 -11.72 -8.02 -12.27
N ARG A 605 -12.79 -7.45 -12.84
CA ARG A 605 -13.99 -8.22 -13.19
C ARG A 605 -13.66 -9.29 -14.22
N LYS A 606 -14.38 -10.41 -14.18
CA LYS A 606 -14.25 -11.48 -15.17
C LYS A 606 -14.49 -10.90 -16.58
N GLY A 607 -13.57 -11.20 -17.49
CA GLY A 607 -13.62 -10.78 -18.88
C GLY A 607 -14.60 -11.61 -19.71
N ILE A 608 -15.32 -10.98 -20.63
CA ILE A 608 -15.95 -11.66 -21.77
C ILE A 608 -14.87 -12.15 -22.72
N LEU A 609 -13.96 -11.26 -23.11
CA LEU A 609 -12.75 -11.45 -23.90
C LEU A 609 -11.49 -11.43 -23.02
N TYR A 610 -10.37 -11.87 -23.60
CA TYR A 610 -9.07 -12.01 -22.95
C TYR A 610 -7.96 -11.51 -23.89
N PRO A 611 -6.78 -11.15 -23.36
CA PRO A 611 -5.63 -10.76 -24.17
C PRO A 611 -5.29 -11.74 -25.31
N ILE A 612 -5.48 -13.04 -25.07
CA ILE A 612 -5.26 -14.08 -26.08
C ILE A 612 -6.20 -13.97 -27.29
N ASP A 613 -7.40 -13.43 -27.12
CA ASP A 613 -8.38 -13.35 -28.21
C ASP A 613 -7.97 -12.38 -29.33
N ALA A 614 -6.95 -11.54 -29.11
CA ALA A 614 -6.34 -10.69 -30.13
C ALA A 614 -5.50 -11.44 -31.17
N PHE A 615 -5.23 -12.73 -30.97
CA PHE A 615 -4.41 -13.57 -31.85
C PHE A 615 -5.25 -14.72 -32.46
N PRO A 616 -5.73 -14.59 -33.70
CA PRO A 616 -6.42 -15.69 -34.38
C PRO A 616 -5.44 -16.83 -34.74
N ASN A 617 -5.86 -18.09 -34.55
CA ASN A 617 -5.23 -19.31 -35.09
C ASN A 617 -3.87 -19.77 -34.53
N LYS A 618 -3.60 -19.66 -33.22
CA LYS A 618 -2.43 -20.35 -32.62
C LYS A 618 -2.80 -21.14 -31.37
N THR A 619 -2.32 -22.39 -31.28
CA THR A 619 -2.22 -23.14 -30.03
C THR A 619 -1.18 -22.45 -29.15
N ILE A 620 -1.64 -21.58 -28.27
CA ILE A 620 -0.77 -20.83 -27.36
C ILE A 620 -0.50 -21.66 -26.10
N SER A 621 0.79 -21.82 -25.76
CA SER A 621 1.26 -22.55 -24.58
C SER A 621 0.72 -21.92 -23.28
N LYS A 622 0.72 -22.70 -22.19
CA LYS A 622 0.25 -22.23 -20.88
C LYS A 622 1.06 -21.03 -20.39
N GLU A 623 2.39 -21.09 -20.53
CA GLU A 623 3.33 -20.04 -20.10
C GLU A 623 3.05 -18.72 -20.84
N THR A 624 2.72 -18.81 -22.13
CA THR A 624 2.43 -17.64 -22.96
C THR A 624 1.11 -16.98 -22.54
N ARG A 625 0.09 -17.75 -22.12
CA ARG A 625 -1.18 -17.21 -21.61
C ARG A 625 -0.97 -16.46 -20.30
N GLU A 626 -0.18 -17.03 -19.40
CA GLU A 626 0.17 -16.40 -18.12
C GLU A 626 0.98 -15.12 -18.33
N TRP A 627 1.95 -15.15 -19.25
CA TRP A 627 2.73 -13.99 -19.63
C TRP A 627 1.85 -12.87 -20.22
N LEU A 628 0.91 -13.19 -21.10
CA LEU A 628 -0.03 -12.20 -21.66
C LEU A 628 -0.93 -11.58 -20.59
N ASN A 629 -1.43 -12.36 -19.64
CA ASN A 629 -2.18 -11.85 -18.50
C ASN A 629 -1.33 -10.91 -17.63
N LEU A 630 -0.06 -11.26 -17.40
CA LEU A 630 0.89 -10.44 -16.64
C LEU A 630 1.20 -9.14 -17.37
N VAL A 631 1.53 -9.18 -18.67
CA VAL A 631 1.78 -7.99 -19.49
C VAL A 631 0.55 -7.10 -19.53
N TYR A 632 -0.64 -7.68 -19.68
CA TYR A 632 -1.90 -6.92 -19.65
C TYR A 632 -2.16 -6.26 -18.29
N ALA A 633 -1.84 -6.93 -17.19
CA ALA A 633 -1.94 -6.37 -15.85
C ALA A 633 -0.89 -5.27 -15.60
N ARG A 634 0.29 -5.42 -16.20
CA ARG A 634 1.46 -4.59 -15.97
C ARG A 634 1.44 -3.31 -16.80
N ASP A 635 1.03 -3.40 -18.05
CA ASP A 635 1.17 -2.35 -19.07
C ASP A 635 -0.20 -1.97 -19.68
N TYR A 636 -1.19 -1.73 -18.82
CA TYR A 636 -2.57 -1.54 -19.25
C TYR A 636 -2.79 -0.23 -19.99
N LYS A 637 -3.38 -0.31 -21.19
CA LYS A 637 -3.87 0.85 -21.95
C LYS A 637 -5.31 0.58 -22.41
N PHE A 638 -6.17 1.59 -22.39
CA PHE A 638 -7.55 1.43 -22.86
C PHE A 638 -7.61 1.07 -24.36
N SER A 639 -6.62 1.51 -25.15
CA SER A 639 -6.48 1.15 -26.55
C SER A 639 -6.23 -0.35 -26.75
N THR A 640 -5.59 -1.01 -25.78
CA THR A 640 -5.44 -2.48 -25.76
C THR A 640 -6.80 -3.17 -25.67
N ASP A 641 -7.70 -2.69 -24.80
CA ASP A 641 -9.06 -3.23 -24.70
C ASP A 641 -9.85 -3.03 -25.99
N LEU A 642 -9.79 -1.83 -26.58
CA LEU A 642 -10.46 -1.55 -27.86
C LEU A 642 -9.92 -2.40 -29.01
N ASN A 643 -8.61 -2.64 -29.07
CA ASN A 643 -7.99 -3.50 -30.09
C ASN A 643 -8.42 -4.97 -29.93
N ILE A 644 -8.48 -5.49 -28.68
CA ILE A 644 -8.99 -6.84 -28.41
C ILE A 644 -10.46 -6.94 -28.82
N LEU A 645 -11.30 -5.97 -28.41
CA LEU A 645 -12.71 -5.89 -28.78
C LEU A 645 -12.91 -5.89 -30.31
N TYR A 646 -12.12 -5.09 -31.03
CA TYR A 646 -12.18 -4.98 -32.48
C TYR A 646 -11.79 -6.31 -33.17
N ARG A 647 -10.66 -6.90 -32.78
CA ARG A 647 -10.15 -8.15 -33.36
C ARG A 647 -11.06 -9.35 -33.08
N SER A 648 -11.74 -9.36 -31.94
CA SER A 648 -12.58 -10.47 -31.51
C SER A 648 -14.07 -10.12 -31.54
N TYR A 649 -14.47 -9.11 -32.33
CA TYR A 649 -15.82 -8.55 -32.34
C TYR A 649 -16.93 -9.61 -32.51
N LYS A 650 -16.74 -10.55 -33.44
CA LYS A 650 -17.70 -11.63 -33.72
C LYS A 650 -17.95 -12.57 -32.53
N ASN A 651 -17.05 -12.58 -31.54
CA ASN A 651 -17.09 -13.45 -30.36
C ASN A 651 -17.65 -12.76 -29.10
N LEU A 652 -18.13 -11.52 -29.19
CA LEU A 652 -18.69 -10.78 -28.04
C LEU A 652 -19.92 -11.46 -27.43
N GLY A 653 -20.61 -12.28 -28.22
CA GLY A 653 -21.75 -13.08 -27.77
C GLY A 653 -21.41 -14.40 -27.08
N ARG A 654 -20.12 -14.74 -26.89
CA ARG A 654 -19.76 -16.06 -26.37
C ARG A 654 -20.26 -16.27 -24.94
N SER A 655 -20.81 -17.46 -24.72
CA SER A 655 -21.06 -18.00 -23.39
C SER A 655 -19.78 -18.71 -22.93
N LYS A 656 -19.18 -18.20 -21.87
CA LYS A 656 -18.21 -18.93 -21.06
C LYS A 656 -18.85 -19.28 -19.74
#